data_AF-A1CJH8-F1
#
_entry.id   AF-A1CJH8-F1
#
_cell.length_a   1.000
_cell.length_b   1.000
_cell.length_c   1.000
_cell.angle_alpha   90.00
_cell.angle_beta   90.00
_cell.angle_gamma   90.00
#
_symmetry.space_group_name_H-M   'P 1'
#
loop_
_entity.id
_entity.type
_entity.pdbx_description
1 polymer ?
#
loop_
_entity_poly.entity_id
_entity_poly.type
_entity_poly.pdbx_seq_one_letter_code
_entity_poly.pdbx_strand_id
1 'polypeptide(L)'
;MFSYTTLLCSLVAFAALFHDVYSFLDTSSSSTVAVYWGQNSGNTGQQRLGFYCDNPNIDVFQISFVTRISGAGALPEVNFANQEAGCTVYPGTNLLNCPQIGEDIKQCQQKGKTILLSIGGATTSERGFASDAAAIEAANKMWEVFGPVQAERAAYRPFGDAVIDGFDFNFETTVTNMVPFANQLRSLMDGAGGKRYFLTAAPQCVFPDVADQEMLNGAVAFDAIWVQFYNNFCGANAFAFGKAPQGAFNFDLWDGWAKSQSKNKQVKVFIGLPASAGSARSGFVAAAQLHEVVQWSKAFSSFGGVMLWDASSIIFRSKPQGRKEEASAVHPVKMVEEETEPGSQRVQGQGWWRRSWKGRQMEDPESVRNQNYRAKSTLGILSDKHTDEVPGTVLLLSSNRNEPLGLRHQPQRTSASSLPNYPSSRSSSRTVAPVPKKTSDGQIVLNPQPDDSVNDPLNWPVWRRDAALLSLGFYCLMGGGMTPVLAAGFNQVAESYGVSTQKVAYTTGLYMLGLGIGSVIMSPTAILWGKRPVYLLGATLFVLSAVWCALSPNYPSLVVARIFQGIAVSPVECLPSATIAEIYFLHERAYRIGIYTLLLLGGKNLVPLVSAAIIGRLGWEWVFWIVAIVVGSCLVLLFFFVPETFWDRTPRPRRPHKRPHVIQSVTELMSHGLRGRPPHQRLADAVVEDDAVSPAPRKSRKLAHVGFVENEDEHKHQYDEKERRSEDRDQIVACEAAAVDDHPTDVAPLAVTEETDTSLPVPAPAVVRETASPSVDLERGRQAGLSRTRSESLDPVGPLLPAQQYTNRLREKPQVPFTHYLRPWNGRISHDKWWRVAVRPFILFAYPAVLWSTVVYSLSVGWLIVLSESVAHLYQGEDAYNFTPLQTGLIYISPFVGGLLGTAVAGKVSDIIVRYMTRRNGGVYEPEFRLVMAIPIGLSTTAGLMAFGWSTEVKDSWIVPTIFFGLISFGCCLGSTTSITFCVDSYRQYAGEALVTLNWSKNVFHGLVFSLFIVDWLDANGARTVFLALGGIQLGCLLFSIPMYIYGKRARMWTVRTRLMEKF
;
A
#
# COMPACT_ATOMS: atom_id res chain seq x y z
N MET A 1 -35.72 11.03 24.99
CA MET A 1 -35.71 11.84 23.75
C MET A 1 -34.35 12.52 23.64
N PHE A 2 -33.61 12.30 22.56
CA PHE A 2 -32.55 13.22 22.13
C PHE A 2 -33.08 14.01 20.93
N SER A 3 -32.81 15.32 20.87
CA SER A 3 -33.41 16.18 19.84
C SER A 3 -32.80 15.94 18.47
N TYR A 4 -33.63 15.84 17.43
CA TYR A 4 -33.21 15.70 16.04
C TYR A 4 -32.30 16.86 15.59
N THR A 5 -32.49 18.06 16.14
CA THR A 5 -31.62 19.23 15.88
C THR A 5 -30.17 19.00 16.29
N THR A 6 -29.90 18.29 17.39
CA THR A 6 -28.52 18.04 17.84
C THR A 6 -27.78 17.14 16.86
N LEU A 7 -28.44 16.08 16.36
CA LEU A 7 -27.85 15.15 15.39
C LEU A 7 -27.64 15.80 14.01
N LEU A 8 -28.59 16.64 13.56
CA LEU A 8 -28.43 17.39 12.31
C LEU A 8 -27.29 18.40 12.40
N CYS A 9 -27.19 19.16 13.51
CA CYS A 9 -26.07 20.07 13.73
C CYS A 9 -24.72 19.33 13.83
N SER A 10 -24.68 18.13 14.41
CA SER A 10 -23.46 17.29 14.37
C SER A 10 -23.09 16.88 12.95
N LEU A 11 -24.05 16.48 12.11
CA LEU A 11 -23.79 16.10 10.72
C LEU A 11 -23.37 17.29 9.85
N VAL A 12 -24.00 18.46 10.02
CA VAL A 12 -23.63 19.69 9.31
C VAL A 12 -22.26 20.21 9.77
N ALA A 13 -21.96 20.16 11.08
CA ALA A 13 -20.63 20.50 11.59
C ALA A 13 -19.55 19.52 11.08
N PHE A 14 -19.87 18.23 10.93
CA PHE A 14 -18.93 17.25 10.37
C PHE A 14 -18.76 17.40 8.85
N ALA A 15 -19.77 17.87 8.12
CA ALA A 15 -19.65 18.25 6.72
C ALA A 15 -18.83 19.55 6.53
N ALA A 16 -18.95 20.51 7.46
CA ALA A 16 -18.16 21.74 7.46
C ALA A 16 -16.65 21.52 7.72
N LEU A 17 -16.26 20.35 8.26
CA LEU A 17 -14.85 19.93 8.36
C LEU A 17 -14.25 19.43 7.04
N PHE A 18 -15.01 19.42 5.95
CA PHE A 18 -14.56 19.05 4.59
C PHE A 18 -14.71 20.21 3.60
N HIS A 19 -14.07 21.34 3.91
CA HIS A 19 -13.55 22.25 2.89
C HIS A 19 -12.02 22.31 3.00
N ASP A 20 -11.35 22.22 1.85
CA ASP A 20 -9.99 22.64 1.58
C ASP A 20 -8.89 22.26 2.59
N VAL A 21 -8.54 20.96 2.62
CA VAL A 21 -7.26 20.49 3.17
C VAL A 21 -6.14 20.76 2.15
N TYR A 22 -5.76 22.03 1.98
CA TYR A 22 -4.43 22.38 1.46
C TYR A 22 -3.41 22.22 2.57
N SER A 23 -2.22 21.66 2.28
CA SER A 23 -1.14 21.69 3.28
C SER A 23 -0.65 23.12 3.50
N PHE A 24 -0.56 23.48 4.77
CA PHE A 24 -0.29 24.81 5.28
C PHE A 24 1.02 24.77 6.08
N LEU A 25 1.70 25.90 6.30
CA LEU A 25 2.95 25.97 7.07
C LEU A 25 2.75 25.32 8.45
N ASP A 26 3.35 24.15 8.62
CA ASP A 26 3.17 23.34 9.81
C ASP A 26 4.06 23.85 10.93
N THR A 27 3.50 24.72 11.79
CA THR A 27 4.18 25.24 12.98
C THR A 27 4.38 24.18 14.07
N SER A 28 3.93 22.93 13.87
CA SER A 28 4.29 21.79 14.72
C SER A 28 5.51 21.00 14.19
N SER A 29 5.89 21.18 12.92
CA SER A 29 7.03 20.51 12.28
C SER A 29 8.38 21.15 12.62
N SER A 30 9.45 20.36 12.46
CA SER A 30 10.87 20.73 12.55
C SER A 30 11.59 20.66 11.19
N SER A 31 10.90 20.28 10.10
CA SER A 31 11.50 20.00 8.80
C SER A 31 10.96 20.85 7.65
N THR A 32 10.24 21.93 7.97
CA THR A 32 9.68 22.87 7.01
C THR A 32 10.78 23.67 6.30
N VAL A 33 10.70 23.78 4.98
CA VAL A 33 11.61 24.57 4.14
C VAL A 33 10.87 25.76 3.55
N ALA A 34 11.29 26.95 3.94
CA ALA A 34 10.86 28.23 3.37
C ALA A 34 11.86 28.71 2.31
N VAL A 35 11.39 29.35 1.23
CA VAL A 35 12.25 29.90 0.18
C VAL A 35 11.70 31.21 -0.36
N TYR A 36 12.56 32.23 -0.37
CA TYR A 36 12.25 33.53 -0.98
C TYR A 36 12.22 33.44 -2.52
N TRP A 37 11.26 34.11 -3.16
CA TRP A 37 11.12 34.18 -4.62
C TRP A 37 10.67 35.57 -5.04
N GLY A 38 11.24 36.11 -6.11
CA GLY A 38 10.85 37.39 -6.71
C GLY A 38 12.05 38.25 -7.11
N GLN A 39 13.18 38.18 -6.39
CA GLN A 39 14.32 39.08 -6.57
C GLN A 39 15.46 38.56 -7.46
N ASN A 40 15.40 37.33 -7.97
CA ASN A 40 16.38 36.79 -8.93
C ASN A 40 17.84 36.84 -8.42
N SER A 41 18.09 36.56 -7.12
CA SER A 41 19.42 36.70 -6.48
C SER A 41 20.56 35.97 -7.20
N GLY A 42 20.28 34.83 -7.85
CA GLY A 42 21.26 34.02 -8.56
C GLY A 42 21.68 34.58 -9.91
N ASN A 43 20.99 35.61 -10.41
CA ASN A 43 21.17 36.21 -11.75
C ASN A 43 21.13 35.17 -12.90
N THR A 44 20.42 34.07 -12.69
CA THR A 44 20.31 32.91 -13.60
C THR A 44 19.09 32.99 -14.53
N GLY A 45 18.21 33.98 -14.34
CA GLY A 45 16.91 34.04 -15.01
C GLY A 45 15.86 33.27 -14.21
N GLN A 46 15.50 33.83 -13.05
CA GLN A 46 14.41 33.37 -12.18
C GLN A 46 13.17 32.97 -12.99
N GLN A 47 12.69 31.76 -12.73
CA GLN A 47 11.51 31.22 -13.39
C GLN A 47 10.22 31.72 -12.73
N ARG A 48 9.08 31.47 -13.39
CA ARG A 48 7.74 31.70 -12.84
C ARG A 48 7.56 30.95 -11.52
N LEU A 49 6.76 31.47 -10.59
CA LEU A 49 6.57 30.89 -9.26
C LEU A 49 6.05 29.44 -9.33
N GLY A 50 5.13 29.16 -10.28
CA GLY A 50 4.53 27.84 -10.47
C GLY A 50 5.54 26.73 -10.80
N PHE A 51 6.68 27.07 -11.42
CA PHE A 51 7.80 26.15 -11.69
C PHE A 51 8.47 25.68 -10.39
N TYR A 52 8.70 26.59 -9.44
CA TYR A 52 9.29 26.23 -8.16
C TYR A 52 8.31 25.44 -7.29
N CYS A 53 7.01 25.71 -7.42
CA CYS A 53 5.97 24.98 -6.68
C CYS A 53 5.78 23.51 -7.09
N ASP A 54 6.34 23.05 -8.22
CA ASP A 54 6.47 21.62 -8.53
C ASP A 54 7.51 20.90 -7.66
N ASN A 55 8.36 21.62 -6.93
CA ASN A 55 9.35 21.03 -6.02
C ASN A 55 8.66 20.47 -4.75
N PRO A 56 8.73 19.16 -4.46
CA PRO A 56 8.17 18.60 -3.23
C PRO A 56 8.96 18.97 -1.97
N ASN A 57 10.19 19.48 -2.11
CA ASN A 57 11.08 19.75 -0.97
C ASN A 57 10.92 21.15 -0.37
N ILE A 58 10.23 22.08 -1.05
CA ILE A 58 9.93 23.45 -0.57
C ILE A 58 8.48 23.49 -0.10
N ASP A 59 8.20 24.06 1.08
CA ASP A 59 6.89 24.00 1.72
C ASP A 59 6.22 25.39 1.82
N VAL A 60 7.03 26.45 1.92
CA VAL A 60 6.59 27.86 1.98
C VAL A 60 7.36 28.68 0.94
N PHE A 61 6.67 29.61 0.26
CA PHE A 61 7.30 30.64 -0.56
C PHE A 61 6.99 32.04 -0.03
N GLN A 62 8.03 32.85 0.14
CA GLN A 62 7.93 34.29 0.39
C GLN A 62 8.04 35.02 -0.95
N ILE A 63 6.96 35.66 -1.41
CA ILE A 63 6.95 36.49 -2.61
C ILE A 63 7.53 37.87 -2.27
N SER A 64 8.60 38.26 -2.96
CA SER A 64 9.47 39.38 -2.57
C SER A 64 9.63 40.42 -3.68
N PHE A 65 9.24 41.67 -3.48
CA PHE A 65 8.71 42.31 -2.25
C PHE A 65 7.62 43.35 -2.53
N VAL A 66 6.81 43.64 -1.52
CA VAL A 66 6.26 44.98 -1.32
C VAL A 66 7.40 45.88 -0.86
N THR A 67 7.92 46.72 -1.75
CA THR A 67 9.07 47.61 -1.47
C THR A 67 8.64 48.89 -0.76
N ARG A 68 7.34 49.21 -0.75
CA ARG A 68 6.74 50.32 -0.01
C ARG A 68 5.28 50.03 0.32
N ILE A 69 4.84 50.31 1.55
CA ILE A 69 3.49 49.98 2.02
C ILE A 69 2.46 51.01 1.54
N SER A 70 2.84 52.30 1.50
CA SER A 70 1.99 53.40 1.05
C SER A 70 2.73 54.32 0.07
N GLY A 71 2.48 54.10 -1.22
CA GLY A 71 3.02 54.83 -2.35
C GLY A 71 2.00 55.71 -3.05
N ALA A 72 2.14 55.87 -4.37
CA ALA A 72 1.22 56.69 -5.17
C ALA A 72 -0.24 56.17 -5.08
N GLY A 73 -1.16 57.05 -4.70
CA GLY A 73 -2.57 56.69 -4.43
C GLY A 73 -2.83 56.07 -3.05
N ALA A 74 -1.84 56.06 -2.15
CA ALA A 74 -1.87 55.34 -0.87
C ALA A 74 -2.14 53.82 -1.03
N LEU A 75 -1.56 53.26 -2.10
CA LEU A 75 -1.53 51.84 -2.43
C LEU A 75 -0.08 51.33 -2.32
N PRO A 76 0.15 50.01 -2.12
CA PRO A 76 1.49 49.46 -2.02
C PRO A 76 2.25 49.52 -3.36
N GLU A 77 3.57 49.59 -3.29
CA GLU A 77 4.48 49.49 -4.44
C GLU A 77 5.22 48.15 -4.32
N VAL A 78 5.32 47.41 -5.43
CA VAL A 78 5.86 46.04 -5.47
C VAL A 78 6.97 45.92 -6.51
N ASN A 79 7.94 45.04 -6.25
CA ASN A 79 9.00 44.69 -7.19
C ASN A 79 9.18 43.17 -7.22
N PHE A 80 9.18 42.57 -8.41
CA PHE A 80 9.38 41.14 -8.66
C PHE A 80 10.44 40.90 -9.77
N ALA A 81 11.38 41.84 -9.89
CA ALA A 81 12.50 41.84 -10.81
C ALA A 81 12.09 41.43 -12.25
N ASN A 82 12.58 40.29 -12.74
CA ASN A 82 12.36 39.85 -14.12
C ASN A 82 10.91 39.41 -14.43
N GLN A 83 10.04 39.26 -13.42
CA GLN A 83 8.63 38.89 -13.63
C GLN A 83 7.74 40.10 -13.98
N GLU A 84 8.22 41.32 -13.72
CA GLU A 84 7.48 42.57 -14.00
C GLU A 84 7.24 42.82 -15.48
N ALA A 85 8.04 42.20 -16.36
CA ALA A 85 7.94 42.35 -17.82
C ALA A 85 6.59 41.87 -18.41
N GLY A 86 5.78 41.13 -17.65
CA GLY A 86 4.41 40.74 -18.00
C GLY A 86 3.30 41.50 -17.26
N CYS A 87 3.63 42.53 -16.47
CA CYS A 87 2.69 43.27 -15.63
C CYS A 87 2.35 44.65 -16.20
N THR A 88 1.16 45.17 -15.86
CA THR A 88 0.71 46.53 -16.26
C THR A 88 0.46 47.40 -15.03
N VAL A 89 0.83 48.67 -15.04
CA VAL A 89 0.55 49.60 -13.92
C VAL A 89 -0.93 50.01 -13.92
N TYR A 90 -1.59 50.03 -12.75
CA TYR A 90 -2.95 50.58 -12.62
C TYR A 90 -2.96 52.11 -12.81
N PRO A 91 -3.84 52.68 -13.67
CA PRO A 91 -3.84 54.11 -13.98
C PRO A 91 -3.92 55.03 -12.76
N GLY A 92 -3.01 56.02 -12.69
CA GLY A 92 -2.95 56.98 -11.57
C GLY A 92 -2.29 56.44 -10.28
N THR A 93 -1.68 55.26 -10.34
CA THR A 93 -1.01 54.60 -9.21
C THR A 93 0.36 54.08 -9.61
N ASN A 94 1.14 53.57 -8.65
CA ASN A 94 2.37 52.80 -8.90
C ASN A 94 2.17 51.28 -8.70
N LEU A 95 0.92 50.81 -8.58
CA LEU A 95 0.59 49.42 -8.28
C LEU A 95 0.62 48.57 -9.56
N LEU A 96 1.39 47.49 -9.56
CA LEU A 96 1.43 46.54 -10.67
C LEU A 96 0.23 45.59 -10.65
N ASN A 97 -0.32 45.30 -11.83
CA ASN A 97 -1.26 44.22 -12.11
C ASN A 97 -0.47 43.07 -12.78
N CYS A 98 -0.34 41.95 -12.08
CA CYS A 98 0.47 40.79 -12.43
C CYS A 98 -0.38 39.50 -12.40
N PRO A 99 -1.36 39.33 -13.31
CA PRO A 99 -2.33 38.22 -13.26
C PRO A 99 -1.67 36.83 -13.32
N GLN A 100 -0.56 36.70 -14.06
CA GLN A 100 0.24 35.47 -14.12
C GLN A 100 0.75 35.02 -12.74
N ILE A 101 1.10 35.96 -11.85
CA ILE A 101 1.50 35.64 -10.48
C ILE A 101 0.28 35.14 -9.70
N GLY A 102 -0.92 35.71 -9.91
CA GLY A 102 -2.16 35.20 -9.33
C GLY A 102 -2.52 33.77 -9.76
N GLU A 103 -2.31 33.43 -11.03
CA GLU A 103 -2.45 32.05 -11.52
C GLU A 103 -1.46 31.09 -10.84
N ASP A 104 -0.18 31.48 -10.75
CA ASP A 104 0.85 30.69 -10.07
C ASP A 104 0.56 30.52 -8.57
N ILE A 105 0.15 31.58 -7.86
CA ILE A 105 -0.22 31.53 -6.43
C ILE A 105 -1.28 30.45 -6.20
N LYS A 106 -2.36 30.46 -7.00
CA LYS A 106 -3.42 29.44 -6.96
C LYS A 106 -2.86 28.05 -7.26
N GLN A 107 -1.98 27.92 -8.25
CA GLN A 107 -1.35 26.65 -8.60
C GLN A 107 -0.48 26.10 -7.45
N CYS A 108 0.21 26.96 -6.72
CA CYS A 108 1.01 26.61 -5.55
C CYS A 108 0.14 26.19 -4.36
N GLN A 109 -0.94 26.93 -4.08
CA GLN A 109 -1.91 26.61 -3.04
C GLN A 109 -2.61 25.26 -3.33
N GLN A 110 -2.98 24.99 -4.59
CA GLN A 110 -3.49 23.68 -5.03
C GLN A 110 -2.48 22.53 -4.85
N LYS A 111 -1.17 22.82 -4.90
CA LYS A 111 -0.09 21.88 -4.58
C LYS A 111 0.22 21.82 -3.07
N GLY A 112 -0.53 22.53 -2.24
CA GLY A 112 -0.37 22.57 -0.79
C GLY A 112 0.90 23.31 -0.35
N LYS A 113 1.24 24.40 -1.02
CA LYS A 113 2.31 25.33 -0.63
C LYS A 113 1.71 26.57 0.03
N THR A 114 2.34 27.07 1.09
CA THR A 114 1.94 28.34 1.71
C THR A 114 2.62 29.50 0.99
N ILE A 115 1.83 30.50 0.58
CA ILE A 115 2.30 31.70 -0.12
C ILE A 115 2.18 32.92 0.79
N LEU A 116 3.32 33.48 1.19
CA LEU A 116 3.39 34.70 1.99
C LEU A 116 3.83 35.87 1.11
N LEU A 117 3.27 37.05 1.32
CA LEU A 117 3.75 38.27 0.67
C LEU A 117 4.72 39.00 1.61
N SER A 118 5.98 39.15 1.19
CA SER A 118 7.04 39.76 1.98
C SER A 118 7.13 41.27 1.76
N ILE A 119 7.27 42.02 2.85
CA ILE A 119 7.31 43.48 2.90
C ILE A 119 8.69 43.94 3.35
N GLY A 120 9.29 44.90 2.63
CA GLY A 120 10.62 45.42 2.90
C GLY A 120 11.67 44.94 1.89
N GLY A 121 12.72 44.29 2.39
CA GLY A 121 13.93 43.91 1.64
C GLY A 121 14.97 45.03 1.53
N ALA A 122 16.23 44.65 1.31
CA ALA A 122 17.41 45.52 1.22
C ALA A 122 17.28 46.77 0.31
N THR A 123 16.32 46.78 -0.62
CA THR A 123 16.05 47.88 -1.57
C THR A 123 14.79 48.68 -1.24
N THR A 124 14.18 48.49 -0.06
CA THR A 124 13.02 49.27 0.38
C THR A 124 13.37 50.73 0.58
N SER A 125 12.39 51.61 0.34
CA SER A 125 12.43 53.02 0.75
C SER A 125 11.46 53.31 1.89
N GLU A 126 10.86 52.28 2.48
CA GLU A 126 9.89 52.40 3.57
C GLU A 126 10.56 52.94 4.83
N ARG A 127 9.84 53.80 5.56
CA ARG A 127 10.28 54.39 6.83
C ARG A 127 9.26 54.21 7.94
N GLY A 128 8.09 53.64 7.62
CA GLY A 128 6.98 53.50 8.54
C GLY A 128 6.09 54.76 8.56
N PHE A 129 5.23 54.83 9.56
CA PHE A 129 4.09 55.75 9.57
C PHE A 129 4.30 56.93 10.52
N ALA A 130 3.72 58.08 10.17
CA ALA A 130 3.73 59.27 11.03
C ALA A 130 2.76 59.17 12.24
N SER A 131 1.83 58.21 12.23
CA SER A 131 0.90 57.95 13.34
C SER A 131 0.28 56.55 13.26
N ASP A 132 -0.18 56.03 14.40
CA ASP A 132 -0.93 54.78 14.53
C ASP A 132 -2.15 54.72 13.61
N ALA A 133 -2.85 55.85 13.42
CA ALA A 133 -4.01 55.93 12.54
C ALA A 133 -3.64 55.67 11.06
N ALA A 134 -2.52 56.24 10.60
CA ALA A 134 -2.01 55.99 9.25
C ALA A 134 -1.51 54.55 9.09
N ALA A 135 -0.90 53.98 10.13
CA ALA A 135 -0.49 52.58 10.17
C ALA A 135 -1.70 51.62 10.09
N ILE A 136 -2.78 51.90 10.82
CA ILE A 136 -4.03 51.13 10.79
C ILE A 136 -4.73 51.26 9.43
N GLU A 137 -4.78 52.45 8.84
CA GLU A 137 -5.35 52.65 7.50
C GLU A 137 -4.56 51.89 6.42
N ALA A 138 -3.22 51.92 6.49
CA ALA A 138 -2.35 51.18 5.58
C ALA A 138 -2.53 49.66 5.71
N ALA A 139 -2.68 49.13 6.94
CA ALA A 139 -2.98 47.72 7.17
C ALA A 139 -4.34 47.30 6.57
N ASN A 140 -5.37 48.14 6.72
CA ASN A 140 -6.68 47.90 6.10
C ASN A 140 -6.58 47.84 4.57
N LYS A 141 -5.85 48.77 3.93
CA LYS A 141 -5.66 48.78 2.46
C LYS A 141 -4.82 47.59 1.98
N MET A 142 -3.76 47.24 2.70
CA MET A 142 -2.93 46.05 2.41
C MET A 142 -3.79 44.77 2.41
N TRP A 143 -4.74 44.66 3.35
CA TRP A 143 -5.69 43.55 3.42
C TRP A 143 -6.75 43.57 2.31
N GLU A 144 -7.25 44.75 1.93
CA GLU A 144 -8.22 44.92 0.84
C GLU A 144 -7.61 44.59 -0.54
N VAL A 145 -6.32 44.89 -0.74
CA VAL A 145 -5.57 44.61 -1.99
C VAL A 145 -5.19 43.14 -2.16
N PHE A 146 -4.73 42.45 -1.09
CA PHE A 146 -4.17 41.09 -1.19
C PHE A 146 -4.92 39.99 -0.40
N GLY A 147 -5.69 40.36 0.63
CA GLY A 147 -6.54 39.45 1.40
C GLY A 147 -7.80 39.04 0.63
N PRO A 148 -8.84 38.49 1.30
CA PRO A 148 -10.08 38.05 0.65
C PRO A 148 -10.77 39.11 -0.20
N VAL A 149 -11.38 38.67 -1.31
CA VAL A 149 -12.18 39.54 -2.20
C VAL A 149 -13.46 39.97 -1.47
N GLN A 150 -13.64 41.28 -1.27
CA GLN A 150 -14.82 41.85 -0.62
C GLN A 150 -15.85 42.26 -1.67
N ALA A 151 -17.02 41.61 -1.68
CA ALA A 151 -18.04 41.81 -2.73
C ALA A 151 -18.65 43.23 -2.78
N GLU A 152 -18.50 44.01 -1.71
CA GLU A 152 -19.08 45.36 -1.57
C GLU A 152 -18.10 46.50 -1.90
N ARG A 153 -16.84 46.20 -2.25
CA ARG A 153 -15.79 47.22 -2.51
C ARG A 153 -14.96 46.94 -3.76
N ALA A 154 -14.80 47.98 -4.59
CA ALA A 154 -13.99 47.93 -5.80
C ALA A 154 -12.51 48.19 -5.49
N ALA A 155 -11.80 47.15 -5.07
CA ALA A 155 -10.37 47.20 -4.77
C ALA A 155 -9.49 46.96 -6.02
N TYR A 156 -8.31 47.60 -6.09
CA TYR A 156 -7.25 47.21 -7.02
C TYR A 156 -6.56 45.94 -6.52
N ARG A 157 -6.34 44.95 -7.38
CA ARG A 157 -5.85 43.62 -6.98
C ARG A 157 -4.76 43.06 -7.91
N PRO A 158 -3.48 43.21 -7.55
CA PRO A 158 -2.32 42.78 -8.36
C PRO A 158 -2.34 41.33 -8.84
N PHE A 159 -2.97 40.44 -8.07
CA PHE A 159 -3.03 39.00 -8.34
C PHE A 159 -4.44 38.55 -8.74
N GLY A 160 -5.30 39.48 -9.18
CA GLY A 160 -6.69 39.23 -9.50
C GLY A 160 -7.48 38.72 -8.28
N ASP A 161 -8.19 37.62 -8.45
CA ASP A 161 -8.97 36.95 -7.41
C ASP A 161 -8.15 35.94 -6.58
N ALA A 162 -6.83 35.86 -6.77
CA ALA A 162 -5.97 35.11 -5.85
C ALA A 162 -5.88 35.80 -4.48
N VAL A 163 -5.71 35.00 -3.42
CA VAL A 163 -5.67 35.44 -2.02
C VAL A 163 -4.46 34.78 -1.34
N ILE A 164 -3.52 35.57 -0.87
CA ILE A 164 -2.29 35.09 -0.19
C ILE A 164 -2.61 34.36 1.13
N ASP A 165 -1.63 33.67 1.72
CA ASP A 165 -1.77 32.91 2.97
C ASP A 165 -1.27 33.66 4.20
N GLY A 166 -0.72 34.86 4.02
CA GLY A 166 -0.18 35.67 5.11
C GLY A 166 0.85 36.69 4.65
N PHE A 167 1.40 37.44 5.60
CA PHE A 167 2.45 38.42 5.36
C PHE A 167 3.75 38.03 6.05
N ASP A 168 4.85 38.46 5.44
CA ASP A 168 6.20 38.37 5.97
C ASP A 168 6.80 39.78 6.07
N PHE A 169 7.50 40.08 7.16
CA PHE A 169 8.17 41.35 7.39
C PHE A 169 9.68 41.16 7.33
N ASN A 170 10.32 41.67 6.28
CA ASN A 170 11.76 41.66 6.11
C ASN A 170 12.29 43.10 6.13
N PHE A 171 12.19 43.78 7.28
CA PHE A 171 12.74 45.12 7.42
C PHE A 171 14.24 45.03 7.71
N GLU A 172 15.07 45.53 6.80
CA GLU A 172 16.54 45.59 6.98
C GLU A 172 17.00 46.94 7.58
N THR A 173 16.06 47.85 7.85
CA THR A 173 16.25 49.16 8.48
C THR A 173 15.07 49.49 9.39
N THR A 174 15.30 50.17 10.52
CA THR A 174 14.27 50.57 11.49
C THR A 174 13.14 51.40 10.86
N VAL A 175 11.89 51.03 11.14
CA VAL A 175 10.65 51.65 10.63
C VAL A 175 9.74 52.10 11.77
N THR A 176 9.17 53.30 11.68
CA THR A 176 8.37 53.88 12.78
C THR A 176 6.92 53.40 12.78
N ASN A 177 6.32 53.23 13.97
CA ASN A 177 4.90 52.91 14.15
C ASN A 177 4.45 51.64 13.40
N MET A 178 5.31 50.63 13.30
CA MET A 178 4.97 49.36 12.62
C MET A 178 4.15 48.42 13.52
N VAL A 179 4.24 48.56 14.85
CA VAL A 179 3.46 47.75 15.82
C VAL A 179 1.93 47.90 15.65
N PRO A 180 1.35 49.10 15.46
CA PRO A 180 -0.08 49.24 15.11
C PRO A 180 -0.45 48.58 13.77
N PHE A 181 0.35 48.77 12.71
CA PHE A 181 0.14 48.14 11.40
C PHE A 181 0.10 46.60 11.51
N ALA A 182 1.08 46.03 12.21
CA ALA A 182 1.22 44.61 12.43
C ALA A 182 0.06 44.00 13.25
N ASN A 183 -0.35 44.65 14.35
CA ASN A 183 -1.49 44.18 15.13
C ASN A 183 -2.83 44.35 14.39
N GLN A 184 -2.98 45.38 13.54
CA GLN A 184 -4.16 45.53 12.70
C GLN A 184 -4.23 44.44 11.61
N LEU A 185 -3.13 44.12 10.93
CA LEU A 185 -3.08 43.00 9.99
C LEU A 185 -3.44 41.67 10.69
N ARG A 186 -2.85 41.39 11.86
CA ARG A 186 -3.20 40.20 12.67
C ARG A 186 -4.70 40.14 12.98
N SER A 187 -5.30 41.25 13.42
CA SER A 187 -6.72 41.37 13.73
C SER A 187 -7.61 41.08 12.51
N LEU A 188 -7.29 41.66 11.35
CA LEU A 188 -8.00 41.43 10.08
C LEU A 188 -7.88 39.97 9.61
N MET A 189 -6.69 39.39 9.73
CA MET A 189 -6.39 38.00 9.40
C MET A 189 -7.15 36.99 10.28
N ASP A 190 -7.22 37.24 11.58
CA ASP A 190 -7.96 36.39 12.53
C ASP A 190 -9.48 36.54 12.39
N GLY A 191 -9.96 37.71 11.96
CA GLY A 191 -11.39 38.00 11.75
C GLY A 191 -11.98 37.52 10.42
N ALA A 192 -11.14 37.22 9.41
CA ALA A 192 -11.62 37.01 8.03
C ALA A 192 -12.24 35.62 7.75
N GLY A 193 -11.89 34.60 8.53
CA GLY A 193 -12.37 33.22 8.34
C GLY A 193 -11.96 32.57 7.01
N GLY A 194 -12.62 31.47 6.67
CA GLY A 194 -12.36 30.66 5.46
C GLY A 194 -11.10 29.80 5.55
N LYS A 195 -9.93 30.42 5.75
CA LYS A 195 -8.65 29.77 6.03
C LYS A 195 -7.92 30.48 7.17
N ARG A 196 -6.95 29.82 7.80
CA ARG A 196 -5.98 30.51 8.68
C ARG A 196 -5.09 31.41 7.82
N TYR A 197 -4.50 32.44 8.43
CA TYR A 197 -3.45 33.26 7.81
C TYR A 197 -2.26 33.39 8.77
N PHE A 198 -1.06 33.53 8.22
CA PHE A 198 0.19 33.67 8.97
C PHE A 198 0.72 35.10 9.02
N LEU A 199 1.33 35.47 10.15
CA LEU A 199 2.18 36.66 10.26
C LEU A 199 3.60 36.21 10.60
N THR A 200 4.59 36.66 9.84
CA THR A 200 5.99 36.22 9.97
C THR A 200 6.98 37.38 9.83
N ALA A 201 8.22 37.19 10.29
CA ALA A 201 9.27 38.21 10.20
C ALA A 201 10.66 37.59 9.93
N ALA A 202 11.58 38.37 9.37
CA ALA A 202 12.89 37.94 8.89
C ALA A 202 14.08 38.69 9.54
N PRO A 203 14.17 38.77 10.88
CA PRO A 203 15.22 39.52 11.56
C PRO A 203 16.63 38.97 11.26
N GLN A 204 17.66 39.79 11.36
CA GLN A 204 19.05 39.34 11.25
C GLN A 204 19.48 38.59 12.53
N CYS A 205 20.54 37.77 12.48
CA CYS A 205 20.95 36.97 13.64
C CYS A 205 21.42 37.80 14.86
N VAL A 206 21.75 39.08 14.67
CA VAL A 206 22.15 39.98 15.76
C VAL A 206 20.98 40.13 16.73
N PHE A 207 21.21 39.88 18.02
CA PHE A 207 20.14 39.88 19.03
C PHE A 207 20.34 40.99 20.08
N PRO A 208 19.34 41.86 20.33
CA PRO A 208 18.09 41.99 19.58
C PRO A 208 18.35 42.53 18.16
N ASP A 209 17.49 42.16 17.21
CA ASP A 209 17.47 42.80 15.88
C ASP A 209 16.97 44.24 16.01
N VAL A 210 17.58 45.17 15.26
CA VAL A 210 17.38 46.63 15.39
C VAL A 210 16.26 47.18 14.48
N ALA A 211 15.84 46.42 13.47
CA ALA A 211 14.77 46.82 12.56
C ALA A 211 13.40 46.33 13.05
N ASP A 212 13.31 45.07 13.48
CA ASP A 212 12.08 44.43 13.95
C ASP A 212 11.86 44.54 15.47
N GLN A 213 12.78 45.19 16.23
CA GLN A 213 12.81 45.15 17.70
C GLN A 213 11.47 45.45 18.37
N GLU A 214 10.80 46.52 17.94
CA GLU A 214 9.54 46.98 18.55
C GLU A 214 8.42 45.95 18.40
N MET A 215 8.41 45.20 17.29
CA MET A 215 7.42 44.16 17.03
C MET A 215 7.75 42.86 17.78
N LEU A 216 9.03 42.46 17.77
CA LEU A 216 9.50 41.23 18.40
C LEU A 216 9.50 41.28 19.94
N ASN A 217 9.58 42.47 20.55
CA ASN A 217 9.55 42.66 22.00
C ASN A 217 8.14 42.50 22.61
N GLY A 218 7.47 41.38 22.33
CA GLY A 218 6.17 41.01 22.88
C GLY A 218 4.97 41.80 22.34
N ALA A 219 5.17 42.78 21.46
CA ALA A 219 4.11 43.66 20.97
C ALA A 219 3.26 43.02 19.85
N VAL A 220 3.84 42.15 19.02
CA VAL A 220 3.18 41.51 17.86
C VAL A 220 3.20 39.97 18.00
N ALA A 221 2.14 39.31 17.52
CA ALA A 221 2.01 37.85 17.53
C ALA A 221 2.37 37.27 16.15
N PHE A 222 3.62 36.83 16.02
CA PHE A 222 4.12 36.10 14.84
C PHE A 222 3.89 34.58 14.98
N ASP A 223 3.59 33.91 13.88
CA ASP A 223 3.49 32.45 13.79
C ASP A 223 4.88 31.80 13.65
N ALA A 224 5.77 32.42 12.87
CA ALA A 224 7.15 32.02 12.67
C ALA A 224 8.08 33.23 12.43
N ILE A 225 9.38 33.07 12.67
CA ILE A 225 10.43 34.00 12.25
C ILE A 225 11.57 33.26 11.55
N TRP A 226 12.17 33.87 10.53
CA TRP A 226 13.30 33.33 9.77
C TRP A 226 14.54 34.17 10.01
N VAL A 227 15.29 33.80 11.04
CA VAL A 227 16.46 34.55 11.49
C VAL A 227 17.58 34.41 10.45
N GLN A 228 18.03 35.52 9.87
CA GLN A 228 19.06 35.53 8.82
C GLN A 228 20.45 35.26 9.42
N PHE A 229 20.87 33.99 9.44
CA PHE A 229 22.19 33.57 9.91
C PHE A 229 23.27 33.70 8.81
N TYR A 230 23.33 34.87 8.17
CA TYR A 230 24.31 35.22 7.15
C TYR A 230 24.59 36.74 7.15
N ASN A 231 25.57 37.18 6.35
CA ASN A 231 26.12 38.55 6.30
C ASN A 231 26.65 39.15 7.63
N ASN A 232 26.50 38.45 8.77
CA ASN A 232 26.79 38.92 10.13
C ASN A 232 27.75 37.99 10.88
N PHE A 233 28.34 38.47 11.99
CA PHE A 233 29.29 37.71 12.81
C PHE A 233 28.69 36.44 13.44
N CYS A 234 27.37 36.42 13.66
CA CYS A 234 26.60 35.31 14.20
C CYS A 234 26.13 34.29 13.15
N GLY A 235 26.58 34.43 11.89
CA GLY A 235 26.13 33.59 10.78
C GLY A 235 26.44 32.09 10.96
N ALA A 236 25.77 31.24 10.19
CA ALA A 236 25.89 29.78 10.29
C ALA A 236 27.31 29.27 9.97
N ASN A 237 28.11 30.05 9.25
CA ASN A 237 29.54 29.78 9.02
C ASN A 237 30.42 29.99 10.26
N ALA A 238 29.90 30.62 11.33
CA ALA A 238 30.56 30.78 12.62
C ALA A 238 30.19 29.68 13.64
N PHE A 239 29.48 28.64 13.20
CA PHE A 239 29.20 27.44 14.00
C PHE A 239 30.50 26.65 14.28
N ALA A 240 30.71 26.32 15.55
CA ALA A 240 31.88 25.59 16.04
C ALA A 240 31.57 24.08 16.10
N PHE A 241 31.85 23.38 15.00
CA PHE A 241 31.75 21.92 14.88
C PHE A 241 32.45 21.20 16.05
N GLY A 242 31.77 20.21 16.63
CA GLY A 242 32.28 19.42 17.77
C GLY A 242 32.50 20.17 19.09
N LYS A 243 32.02 21.42 19.25
CA LYS A 243 32.19 22.21 20.49
C LYS A 243 30.86 22.68 21.07
N ALA A 244 30.84 22.86 22.40
CA ALA A 244 29.80 23.57 23.14
C ALA A 244 30.45 24.38 24.28
N PRO A 245 30.02 25.62 24.55
CA PRO A 245 28.95 26.38 23.87
C PRO A 245 29.31 26.79 22.44
N GLN A 246 28.29 27.15 21.66
CA GLN A 246 28.45 27.77 20.34
C GLN A 246 28.80 29.25 20.55
N GLY A 247 30.02 29.66 20.22
CA GLY A 247 30.58 30.95 20.66
C GLY A 247 30.07 32.19 19.91
N ALA A 248 29.49 32.02 18.71
CA ALA A 248 29.01 33.12 17.87
C ALA A 248 27.65 32.83 17.21
N PHE A 249 27.39 31.58 16.81
CA PHE A 249 26.08 31.15 16.32
C PHE A 249 25.07 31.06 17.49
N ASN A 250 24.14 32.02 17.54
CA ASN A 250 23.37 32.38 18.73
C ASN A 250 21.89 31.97 18.70
N PHE A 251 21.57 30.81 18.11
CA PHE A 251 20.19 30.30 18.02
C PHE A 251 19.52 30.09 19.40
N ASP A 252 20.32 29.84 20.43
CA ASP A 252 19.90 29.69 21.83
C ASP A 252 19.26 30.97 22.39
N LEU A 253 19.78 32.15 22.01
CA LEU A 253 19.15 33.44 22.36
C LEU A 253 17.76 33.58 21.72
N TRP A 254 17.61 33.10 20.49
CA TRP A 254 16.34 33.16 19.74
C TRP A 254 15.30 32.14 20.25
N ASP A 255 15.70 30.95 20.73
CA ASP A 255 14.83 30.06 21.51
C ASP A 255 14.45 30.66 22.87
N GLY A 256 15.41 31.32 23.54
CA GLY A 256 15.17 32.09 24.76
C GLY A 256 14.13 33.19 24.56
N TRP A 257 14.21 33.95 23.46
CA TRP A 257 13.23 34.95 23.05
C TRP A 257 11.85 34.34 22.77
N ALA A 258 11.78 33.25 21.99
CA ALA A 258 10.53 32.60 21.62
C ALA A 258 9.74 32.13 22.87
N LYS A 259 10.44 31.65 23.89
CA LYS A 259 9.87 31.27 25.18
C LYS A 259 9.53 32.47 26.06
N SER A 260 10.47 33.38 26.29
CA SER A 260 10.33 34.44 27.31
C SER A 260 9.60 35.70 26.81
N GLN A 261 9.96 36.22 25.63
CA GLN A 261 9.57 37.55 25.17
C GLN A 261 8.47 37.57 24.10
N SER A 262 8.46 36.61 23.17
CA SER A 262 7.43 36.56 22.10
C SER A 262 6.00 36.59 22.66
N LYS A 263 5.10 37.32 21.99
CA LYS A 263 3.66 37.35 22.28
C LYS A 263 3.00 36.00 22.02
N ASN A 264 3.46 35.29 20.98
CA ASN A 264 3.06 33.92 20.68
C ASN A 264 4.10 32.94 21.26
N LYS A 265 3.73 32.19 22.30
CA LYS A 265 4.59 31.19 22.95
C LYS A 265 4.77 29.89 22.15
N GLN A 266 4.12 29.79 20.99
CA GLN A 266 4.29 28.70 20.02
C GLN A 266 4.98 29.18 18.72
N VAL A 267 5.58 30.38 18.72
CA VAL A 267 6.32 30.90 17.55
C VAL A 267 7.47 29.96 17.17
N LYS A 268 7.62 29.70 15.88
CA LYS A 268 8.71 28.88 15.35
C LYS A 268 9.88 29.72 14.83
N VAL A 269 11.10 29.32 15.16
CA VAL A 269 12.36 29.95 14.74
C VAL A 269 12.99 29.09 13.65
N PHE A 270 13.25 29.69 12.50
CA PHE A 270 13.88 29.07 11.33
C PHE A 270 15.30 29.61 11.16
N ILE A 271 16.21 28.77 10.67
CA ILE A 271 17.55 29.19 10.28
C ILE A 271 17.50 29.71 8.83
N GLY A 272 17.61 31.01 8.64
CA GLY A 272 17.78 31.64 7.32
C GLY A 272 19.20 31.48 6.80
N LEU A 273 19.35 31.03 5.55
CA LEU A 273 20.63 30.69 4.91
C LEU A 273 20.69 31.16 3.44
N PRO A 274 21.88 31.46 2.89
CA PRO A 274 22.06 31.67 1.46
C PRO A 274 21.90 30.35 0.70
N ALA A 275 21.09 30.33 -0.36
CA ALA A 275 20.84 29.15 -1.18
C ALA A 275 22.08 28.73 -2.00
N SER A 276 22.94 29.69 -2.36
CA SER A 276 24.23 29.47 -3.01
C SER A 276 25.31 30.41 -2.45
N ALA A 277 26.58 30.09 -2.69
CA ALA A 277 27.72 30.93 -2.32
C ALA A 277 27.72 32.34 -2.95
N GLY A 278 26.91 32.58 -3.99
CA GLY A 278 26.73 33.90 -4.60
C GLY A 278 25.49 34.66 -4.11
N SER A 279 24.63 34.05 -3.26
CA SER A 279 23.35 34.68 -2.84
C SER A 279 23.50 35.71 -1.72
N ALA A 280 24.66 35.74 -1.04
CA ALA A 280 24.96 36.60 0.10
C ALA A 280 26.47 36.94 0.12
N ARG A 281 26.87 37.95 0.89
CA ARG A 281 28.29 38.37 0.99
C ARG A 281 29.13 37.42 1.83
N SER A 282 28.52 36.82 2.86
CA SER A 282 29.11 35.81 3.73
C SER A 282 28.01 34.96 4.39
N GLY A 283 28.36 33.81 4.96
CA GLY A 283 27.40 32.95 5.67
C GLY A 283 26.85 31.74 4.88
N PHE A 284 27.30 31.52 3.64
CA PHE A 284 27.02 30.25 2.95
C PHE A 284 27.75 29.09 3.66
N VAL A 285 27.04 27.99 3.88
CA VAL A 285 27.56 26.76 4.53
C VAL A 285 27.36 25.59 3.59
N ALA A 286 28.37 24.73 3.44
CA ALA A 286 28.29 23.60 2.53
C ALA A 286 27.28 22.54 3.00
N ALA A 287 26.70 21.81 2.04
CA ALA A 287 25.69 20.78 2.24
C ALA A 287 25.98 19.79 3.40
N ALA A 288 27.23 19.35 3.54
CA ALA A 288 27.65 18.44 4.60
C ALA A 288 27.77 19.11 5.99
N GLN A 289 28.24 20.37 6.03
CA GLN A 289 28.41 21.14 7.27
C GLN A 289 27.07 21.59 7.85
N LEU A 290 26.09 21.89 6.98
CA LEU A 290 24.73 22.26 7.37
C LEU A 290 24.03 21.17 8.21
N HIS A 291 24.46 19.91 8.11
CA HIS A 291 23.93 18.81 8.91
C HIS A 291 24.09 19.06 10.43
N GLU A 292 25.32 19.37 10.88
CA GLU A 292 25.60 19.56 12.31
C GLU A 292 24.89 20.81 12.88
N VAL A 293 24.82 21.90 12.09
CA VAL A 293 24.10 23.12 12.48
C VAL A 293 22.62 22.81 12.73
N VAL A 294 21.97 22.08 11.82
CA VAL A 294 20.56 21.69 11.94
C VAL A 294 20.33 20.68 13.06
N GLN A 295 21.22 19.71 13.28
CA GLN A 295 21.10 18.79 14.44
C GLN A 295 21.18 19.54 15.78
N TRP A 296 22.13 20.47 15.92
CA TRP A 296 22.27 21.25 17.15
C TRP A 296 21.05 22.13 17.41
N SER A 297 20.54 22.84 16.39
CA SER A 297 19.32 23.65 16.54
C SER A 297 18.05 22.82 16.80
N LYS A 298 17.98 21.56 16.37
CA LYS A 298 16.85 20.66 16.68
C LYS A 298 16.70 20.31 18.16
N ALA A 299 17.72 20.55 18.99
CA ALA A 299 17.60 20.41 20.45
C ALA A 299 16.69 21.47 21.09
N PHE A 300 16.39 22.56 20.38
CA PHE A 300 15.58 23.68 20.86
C PHE A 300 14.13 23.55 20.37
N SER A 301 13.17 23.57 21.30
CA SER A 301 11.74 23.38 21.00
C SER A 301 11.13 24.44 20.07
N SER A 302 11.73 25.64 20.01
CA SER A 302 11.34 26.70 19.08
C SER A 302 11.66 26.38 17.62
N PHE A 303 12.57 25.44 17.32
CA PHE A 303 13.04 25.18 15.96
C PHE A 303 11.90 24.71 15.03
N GLY A 304 11.77 25.36 13.87
CA GLY A 304 10.75 25.06 12.84
C GLY A 304 11.31 24.51 11.52
N GLY A 305 12.59 24.74 11.23
CA GLY A 305 13.22 24.32 9.98
C GLY A 305 14.22 25.35 9.44
N VAL A 306 14.28 25.44 8.10
CA VAL A 306 15.27 26.26 7.37
C VAL A 306 14.57 27.19 6.37
N MET A 307 15.10 28.40 6.22
CA MET A 307 14.72 29.37 5.20
C MET A 307 15.89 29.57 4.22
N LEU A 308 15.62 29.70 2.93
CA LEU A 308 16.64 29.89 1.88
C LEU A 308 16.43 31.18 1.07
N TRP A 309 17.50 31.95 0.91
CA TRP A 309 17.60 33.14 0.07
C TRP A 309 18.49 32.87 -1.16
N ASP A 310 17.99 32.81 -2.41
CA ASP A 310 16.60 32.76 -2.87
C ASP A 310 16.38 31.57 -3.86
N ALA A 311 15.15 31.40 -4.34
CA ALA A 311 14.75 30.32 -5.25
C ALA A 311 15.53 30.28 -6.57
N SER A 312 15.98 31.43 -7.09
CA SER A 312 16.71 31.52 -8.37
C SER A 312 18.15 30.99 -8.26
N SER A 313 18.72 31.03 -7.04
CA SER A 313 20.01 30.44 -6.70
C SER A 313 19.97 28.92 -6.51
N ILE A 314 18.79 28.29 -6.48
CA ILE A 314 18.65 26.82 -6.39
C ILE A 314 18.84 26.20 -7.78
N ILE A 315 19.99 25.57 -8.01
CA ILE A 315 20.42 25.12 -9.35
C ILE A 315 19.64 23.88 -9.83
N PHE A 316 18.63 24.09 -10.69
CA PHE A 316 17.92 23.02 -11.40
C PHE A 316 18.69 22.53 -12.65
N ARG A 317 19.67 21.65 -12.49
CA ARG A 317 20.38 21.02 -13.63
C ARG A 317 19.57 19.89 -14.29
N SER A 318 18.78 20.23 -15.30
CA SER A 318 18.21 19.30 -16.29
C SER A 318 19.17 19.09 -17.47
N LYS A 319 19.59 17.85 -17.71
CA LYS A 319 20.16 17.32 -18.98
C LYS A 319 20.22 15.77 -18.91
N PRO A 320 20.39 15.06 -20.04
CA PRO A 320 20.07 13.64 -20.16
C PRO A 320 21.20 12.67 -19.75
N GLN A 321 20.84 11.39 -19.66
CA GLN A 321 21.70 10.20 -19.78
C GLN A 321 22.84 9.99 -18.76
N GLY A 322 22.48 9.45 -17.59
CA GLY A 322 23.39 8.66 -16.74
C GLY A 322 24.21 9.43 -15.69
N ARG A 323 24.17 8.92 -14.44
CA ARG A 323 24.74 9.52 -13.21
C ARG A 323 24.22 10.92 -12.84
N LYS A 324 23.94 11.10 -11.55
CA LYS A 324 23.87 12.41 -10.89
C LYS A 324 24.37 12.27 -9.46
N GLU A 325 25.21 13.20 -9.05
CA GLU A 325 25.31 13.66 -7.67
C GLU A 325 24.50 14.97 -7.57
N GLU A 326 23.85 15.23 -6.43
CA GLU A 326 23.05 16.44 -6.22
C GLU A 326 23.69 17.34 -5.16
N ALA A 327 24.45 18.33 -5.63
CA ALA A 327 24.95 19.42 -4.79
C ALA A 327 23.87 20.52 -4.67
N SER A 328 22.97 20.37 -3.70
CA SER A 328 21.95 21.38 -3.35
C SER A 328 21.73 21.41 -1.84
N ALA A 329 21.76 22.61 -1.23
CA ALA A 329 21.59 22.81 0.21
C ALA A 329 20.21 22.36 0.73
N VAL A 330 19.21 22.22 -0.16
CA VAL A 330 17.86 21.70 0.16
C VAL A 330 17.91 20.24 0.59
N HIS A 331 18.78 19.42 -0.02
CA HIS A 331 18.74 17.97 0.13
C HIS A 331 19.23 17.46 1.50
N PRO A 332 20.32 18.00 2.09
CA PRO A 332 20.76 17.65 3.43
C PRO A 332 19.71 17.89 4.51
N VAL A 333 19.03 19.06 4.51
CA VAL A 333 18.15 19.50 5.60
C VAL A 333 17.07 18.46 5.95
N LYS A 334 16.46 17.84 4.95
CA LYS A 334 15.46 16.76 5.14
C LYS A 334 16.08 15.36 5.36
N MET A 335 17.39 15.18 5.18
CA MET A 335 18.15 13.96 5.56
C MET A 335 18.63 14.00 7.02
N VAL A 336 18.80 15.19 7.62
CA VAL A 336 19.34 15.36 9.00
C VAL A 336 18.47 14.68 10.08
N GLU A 337 17.19 14.41 9.80
CA GLU A 337 16.20 14.01 10.80
C GLU A 337 16.26 12.52 11.22
N GLU A 338 17.06 11.68 10.56
CA GLU A 338 17.13 10.24 10.86
C GLU A 338 18.22 9.82 11.88
N GLU A 339 19.17 10.70 12.28
CA GLU A 339 20.40 10.29 13.00
C GLU A 339 20.78 11.08 14.29
N THR A 340 19.86 11.42 15.22
CA THR A 340 20.24 11.73 16.63
C THR A 340 19.13 11.53 17.67
N GLU A 341 19.41 10.72 18.70
CA GLU A 341 18.88 10.90 20.07
C GLU A 341 19.81 10.21 21.10
N PRO A 342 20.61 10.93 21.90
CA PRO A 342 21.42 10.36 22.99
C PRO A 342 20.70 10.47 24.35
N GLY A 343 20.52 9.35 25.05
CA GLY A 343 19.76 9.32 26.32
C GLY A 343 20.58 9.65 27.57
N SER A 344 19.97 10.34 28.55
CA SER A 344 20.53 10.47 29.91
C SER A 344 19.49 10.33 31.04
N GLN A 345 19.80 9.41 31.94
CA GLN A 345 19.43 9.20 33.35
C GLN A 345 18.26 9.97 34.02
N ARG A 346 17.34 9.17 34.61
CA ARG A 346 16.66 9.29 35.96
C ARG A 346 15.92 10.60 36.29
N VAL A 347 14.71 10.56 36.89
CA VAL A 347 14.42 10.04 38.25
C VAL A 347 13.01 9.39 38.37
N GLN A 348 12.87 8.61 39.44
CA GLN A 348 11.74 7.84 40.02
C GLN A 348 10.27 8.17 39.61
N GLY A 349 9.45 7.10 39.56
CA GLY A 349 7.99 7.17 39.38
C GLY A 349 7.33 5.80 39.12
N GLN A 350 7.56 4.80 39.98
CA GLN A 350 7.28 3.39 39.65
C GLN A 350 5.86 2.92 40.01
N GLY A 351 4.94 2.95 39.04
CA GLY A 351 3.62 2.32 39.12
C GLY A 351 3.67 0.79 38.94
N TRP A 352 3.13 0.05 39.91
CA TRP A 352 3.17 -1.42 40.04
C TRP A 352 2.64 -2.23 38.83
N TRP A 353 1.66 -1.67 38.11
CA TRP A 353 0.86 -2.38 37.08
C TRP A 353 1.61 -2.81 35.80
N ARG A 354 2.85 -2.35 35.55
CA ARG A 354 3.56 -2.59 34.27
C ARG A 354 4.41 -3.88 34.20
N ARG A 355 4.31 -4.81 35.15
CA ARG A 355 5.18 -6.01 35.21
C ARG A 355 4.82 -7.18 34.27
N SER A 356 3.63 -7.21 33.67
CA SER A 356 3.17 -8.39 32.89
C SER A 356 3.76 -8.49 31.46
N TRP A 357 4.21 -7.38 30.85
CA TRP A 357 4.60 -7.33 29.43
C TRP A 357 6.09 -6.99 29.20
N LYS A 358 7.00 -7.79 29.78
CA LYS A 358 8.43 -7.82 29.39
C LYS A 358 8.95 -9.25 29.23
N GLY A 359 8.77 -9.80 28.02
CA GLY A 359 9.63 -10.90 27.54
C GLY A 359 11.07 -10.39 27.38
N ARG A 360 12.05 -11.22 27.74
CA ARG A 360 13.47 -10.84 27.67
C ARG A 360 13.94 -10.74 26.21
N GLN A 361 14.68 -9.69 25.89
CA GLN A 361 15.63 -9.73 24.77
C GLN A 361 16.95 -10.31 25.26
N MET A 362 17.62 -11.02 24.37
CA MET A 362 19.02 -11.45 24.46
C MET A 362 19.60 -11.08 23.09
N GLU A 363 20.64 -10.26 23.08
CA GLU A 363 21.18 -9.66 21.87
C GLU A 363 22.28 -10.54 21.27
N ASP A 364 22.31 -10.62 19.93
CA ASP A 364 23.23 -11.47 19.17
C ASP A 364 23.87 -10.61 18.06
N PRO A 365 25.20 -10.36 18.06
CA PRO A 365 25.79 -9.20 17.39
C PRO A 365 26.20 -9.42 15.92
N GLU A 366 25.33 -9.98 15.07
CA GLU A 366 25.58 -10.09 13.62
C GLU A 366 24.41 -9.56 12.75
N SER A 367 24.39 -8.25 12.46
CA SER A 367 23.54 -7.70 11.39
C SER A 367 24.05 -6.42 10.68
N VAL A 368 25.35 -6.10 10.78
CA VAL A 368 25.96 -4.92 10.10
C VAL A 368 26.15 -5.16 8.59
N ARG A 369 25.04 -5.23 7.82
CA ARG A 369 25.07 -5.08 6.35
C ARG A 369 23.67 -4.84 5.73
N ASN A 370 23.35 -3.57 5.46
CA ASN A 370 22.59 -3.08 4.28
C ASN A 370 22.17 -1.60 4.45
N GLN A 371 23.13 -0.67 4.48
CA GLN A 371 22.85 0.78 4.39
C GLN A 371 22.47 1.17 2.96
N ASN A 372 21.24 0.83 2.55
CA ASN A 372 20.68 1.22 1.25
C ASN A 372 19.14 1.12 1.25
N TYR A 373 18.51 1.60 2.32
CA TYR A 373 17.06 1.67 2.41
C TYR A 373 16.57 3.10 2.21
N ARG A 374 15.73 3.28 1.18
CA ARG A 374 15.30 4.59 0.68
C ARG A 374 13.91 4.89 1.22
N ALA A 375 13.74 5.98 1.97
CA ALA A 375 12.44 6.41 2.47
C ALA A 375 11.43 6.52 1.30
N LYS A 376 10.29 5.83 1.43
CA LYS A 376 9.19 5.84 0.44
C LYS A 376 7.94 6.42 1.08
N SER A 377 7.13 7.13 0.30
CA SER A 377 5.83 7.64 0.75
C SER A 377 4.89 6.47 1.09
N THR A 378 4.69 6.22 2.38
CA THR A 378 3.88 5.11 2.89
C THR A 378 2.37 5.37 2.87
N LEU A 379 1.93 6.48 2.28
CA LEU A 379 0.51 6.86 2.11
C LEU A 379 -0.32 6.82 3.42
N GLY A 380 0.30 7.12 4.57
CA GLY A 380 -0.33 7.13 5.89
C GLY A 380 -0.21 5.82 6.69
N ILE A 381 0.40 4.78 6.13
CA ILE A 381 0.73 3.53 6.84
C ILE A 381 2.05 3.71 7.58
N LEU A 382 2.15 3.36 8.86
CA LEU A 382 3.42 3.46 9.58
C LEU A 382 4.32 2.25 9.29
N SER A 383 5.51 2.49 8.71
CA SER A 383 6.56 1.46 8.61
C SER A 383 6.98 0.92 9.98
N ASP A 384 7.43 -0.32 9.97
CA ASP A 384 8.04 -0.97 11.13
C ASP A 384 9.41 -0.34 11.48
N LYS A 385 9.78 -0.35 12.75
CA LYS A 385 11.00 0.30 13.25
C LYS A 385 12.31 -0.40 12.89
N HIS A 386 12.29 -1.62 12.36
CA HIS A 386 13.50 -2.42 12.16
C HIS A 386 13.59 -3.10 10.79
N THR A 387 12.47 -3.39 10.11
CA THR A 387 12.49 -4.01 8.77
C THR A 387 11.30 -3.59 7.91
N ASP A 388 11.51 -3.15 6.67
CA ASP A 388 10.43 -3.02 5.68
C ASP A 388 10.05 -4.34 4.98
N GLU A 389 10.80 -5.42 5.24
CA GLU A 389 10.47 -6.79 4.81
C GLU A 389 9.28 -7.35 5.62
N VAL A 390 8.09 -6.77 5.43
CA VAL A 390 6.85 -7.12 6.15
C VAL A 390 6.01 -8.14 5.35
N PRO A 391 5.63 -9.31 5.93
CA PRO A 391 4.92 -10.34 5.18
C PRO A 391 3.61 -9.85 4.60
N GLY A 392 3.40 -10.10 3.30
CA GLY A 392 2.25 -9.65 2.54
C GLY A 392 2.57 -8.50 1.58
N THR A 393 3.57 -7.67 1.91
CA THR A 393 4.06 -6.59 1.04
C THR A 393 4.76 -7.17 -0.20
N VAL A 394 4.54 -6.58 -1.38
CA VAL A 394 5.06 -7.08 -2.67
C VAL A 394 5.69 -5.95 -3.48
N LEU A 395 6.87 -6.21 -4.04
CA LEU A 395 7.52 -5.31 -4.98
C LEU A 395 7.04 -5.60 -6.42
N LEU A 396 6.38 -4.62 -7.05
CA LEU A 396 5.93 -4.66 -8.44
C LEU A 396 6.87 -3.79 -9.30
N LEU A 397 8.07 -4.30 -9.61
CA LEU A 397 9.09 -3.56 -10.37
C LEU A 397 9.47 -4.27 -11.67
N SER A 398 9.05 -3.67 -12.78
CA SER A 398 9.27 -4.11 -14.17
C SER A 398 8.58 -5.41 -14.61
N SER A 399 8.42 -5.57 -15.93
CA SER A 399 7.35 -6.36 -16.56
C SER A 399 7.41 -7.90 -16.44
N ASN A 400 8.28 -8.47 -15.61
CA ASN A 400 8.49 -9.94 -15.57
C ASN A 400 8.64 -10.58 -14.18
N ARG A 401 8.74 -9.84 -13.07
CA ARG A 401 8.80 -10.43 -11.71
C ARG A 401 8.12 -9.57 -10.65
N ASN A 402 7.21 -10.19 -9.90
CA ASN A 402 6.69 -9.67 -8.63
C ASN A 402 7.40 -10.42 -7.50
N GLU A 403 8.09 -9.72 -6.58
CA GLU A 403 8.77 -10.36 -5.45
C GLU A 403 8.10 -10.01 -4.11
N PRO A 404 7.69 -11.01 -3.29
CA PRO A 404 7.19 -10.76 -1.94
C PRO A 404 8.34 -10.41 -1.00
N LEU A 405 8.21 -9.27 -0.32
CA LEU A 405 9.12 -8.85 0.76
C LEU A 405 8.66 -9.53 2.07
N GLY A 406 9.59 -9.86 2.97
CA GLY A 406 9.25 -10.46 4.28
C GLY A 406 9.17 -11.97 4.34
N LEU A 407 9.57 -12.69 3.28
CA LEU A 407 9.70 -14.16 3.28
C LEU A 407 11.16 -14.65 3.28
N ARG A 408 12.14 -13.77 3.00
CA ARG A 408 13.55 -14.14 2.75
C ARG A 408 14.30 -14.65 3.99
N HIS A 409 13.83 -14.31 5.19
CA HIS A 409 14.48 -14.64 6.47
C HIS A 409 13.60 -15.47 7.44
N GLN A 410 12.49 -16.07 6.96
CA GLN A 410 11.67 -16.93 7.81
C GLN A 410 12.25 -18.36 7.90
N PRO A 411 12.28 -18.98 9.10
CA PRO A 411 12.78 -20.35 9.27
C PRO A 411 11.93 -21.36 8.49
N GLN A 412 12.55 -22.46 8.07
CA GLN A 412 11.88 -23.51 7.31
C GLN A 412 10.84 -24.24 8.17
N ARG A 413 9.56 -24.11 7.81
CA ARG A 413 8.45 -24.66 8.61
C ARG A 413 8.26 -26.17 8.43
N THR A 414 7.82 -26.79 9.52
CA THR A 414 7.64 -28.24 9.67
C THR A 414 6.19 -28.72 9.53
N SER A 415 5.23 -27.80 9.36
CA SER A 415 3.78 -28.10 9.34
C SER A 415 3.24 -28.29 7.93
N ALA A 416 2.36 -29.28 7.73
CA ALA A 416 1.86 -29.62 6.39
C ALA A 416 0.65 -28.80 5.91
N SER A 417 0.06 -27.96 6.77
CA SER A 417 -1.13 -27.15 6.44
C SER A 417 -0.81 -25.79 5.80
N SER A 418 0.39 -25.24 6.05
CA SER A 418 0.83 -23.98 5.45
C SER A 418 1.32 -24.18 4.02
N LEU A 419 1.00 -23.23 3.12
CA LEU A 419 1.58 -23.24 1.77
C LEU A 419 3.12 -23.25 1.85
N PRO A 420 3.82 -24.10 1.06
CA PRO A 420 5.28 -24.17 1.13
C PRO A 420 5.94 -22.82 0.82
N ASN A 421 6.81 -22.36 1.72
CA ASN A 421 7.58 -21.15 1.47
C ASN A 421 8.58 -21.40 0.32
N TYR A 422 8.73 -20.42 -0.57
CA TYR A 422 9.76 -20.47 -1.62
C TYR A 422 11.05 -19.86 -1.08
N PRO A 423 12.09 -20.65 -0.73
CA PRO A 423 13.40 -20.07 -0.47
C PRO A 423 13.96 -19.51 -1.78
N SER A 424 14.14 -18.19 -1.85
CA SER A 424 14.97 -17.57 -2.90
C SER A 424 16.42 -17.99 -2.67
N SER A 425 16.82 -19.11 -3.26
CA SER A 425 18.12 -19.71 -3.02
C SER A 425 19.26 -18.74 -3.35
N ARG A 426 20.16 -18.49 -2.38
CA ARG A 426 21.50 -17.96 -2.65
C ARG A 426 22.29 -18.97 -3.48
N SER A 427 22.02 -19.02 -4.78
CA SER A 427 22.77 -19.87 -5.72
C SER A 427 24.13 -19.24 -6.02
N SER A 428 25.05 -19.34 -5.06
CA SER A 428 26.46 -19.40 -5.43
C SER A 428 26.71 -20.63 -6.31
N SER A 429 27.68 -20.57 -7.21
CA SER A 429 27.97 -21.56 -8.26
C SER A 429 26.91 -21.73 -9.37
N ARG A 430 27.10 -20.97 -10.46
CA ARG A 430 27.19 -21.41 -11.87
C ARG A 430 26.46 -22.71 -12.26
N THR A 431 25.19 -22.84 -11.91
CA THR A 431 24.28 -23.90 -12.38
C THR A 431 23.09 -23.23 -13.07
N VAL A 432 22.66 -23.80 -14.20
CA VAL A 432 21.59 -23.20 -15.02
C VAL A 432 20.28 -23.30 -14.27
N ALA A 433 19.76 -22.16 -13.80
CA ALA A 433 18.42 -22.08 -13.23
C ALA A 433 17.40 -22.56 -14.29
N PRO A 434 16.46 -23.46 -13.95
CA PRO A 434 15.51 -23.99 -14.92
C PRO A 434 14.66 -22.85 -15.49
N VAL A 435 14.60 -22.77 -16.83
CA VAL A 435 13.77 -21.79 -17.54
C VAL A 435 12.31 -22.01 -17.12
N PRO A 436 11.59 -20.99 -16.64
CA PRO A 436 10.22 -21.15 -16.16
C PRO A 436 9.29 -21.47 -17.34
N LYS A 437 8.47 -22.51 -17.18
CA LYS A 437 7.44 -22.91 -18.14
C LYS A 437 6.48 -21.75 -18.41
N LYS A 438 6.11 -21.59 -19.68
CA LYS A 438 5.17 -20.58 -20.18
C LYS A 438 3.95 -21.24 -20.81
N THR A 439 2.90 -20.45 -21.05
CA THR A 439 1.77 -20.80 -21.93
C THR A 439 2.28 -21.16 -23.34
N SER A 440 1.49 -21.92 -24.12
CA SER A 440 1.76 -22.28 -25.54
C SER A 440 2.31 -21.12 -26.37
N ASP A 441 1.77 -19.92 -26.14
CA ASP A 441 1.99 -18.73 -26.96
C ASP A 441 3.27 -17.97 -26.54
N GLY A 442 4.04 -18.50 -25.58
CA GLY A 442 5.33 -17.96 -25.14
C GLY A 442 5.27 -16.63 -24.37
N GLN A 443 4.09 -16.01 -24.22
CA GLN A 443 3.92 -14.71 -23.58
C GLN A 443 3.89 -14.80 -22.04
N ILE A 444 3.02 -15.64 -21.48
CA ILE A 444 2.71 -15.67 -20.03
C ILE A 444 3.52 -16.77 -19.31
N VAL A 445 4.11 -16.45 -18.16
CA VAL A 445 4.77 -17.44 -17.28
C VAL A 445 3.74 -18.16 -16.40
N LEU A 446 3.76 -19.49 -16.41
CA LEU A 446 2.84 -20.30 -15.61
C LEU A 446 3.20 -20.22 -14.13
N ASN A 447 2.23 -19.86 -13.28
CA ASN A 447 2.38 -19.82 -11.83
C ASN A 447 1.13 -20.42 -11.19
N PRO A 448 1.22 -21.36 -10.22
CA PRO A 448 2.41 -22.14 -9.91
C PRO A 448 2.96 -22.88 -11.15
N GLN A 449 4.26 -23.18 -11.14
CA GLN A 449 4.89 -23.95 -12.21
C GLN A 449 4.36 -25.40 -12.19
N PRO A 450 3.85 -25.94 -13.30
CA PRO A 450 3.37 -27.32 -13.36
C PRO A 450 4.54 -28.30 -13.35
N ASP A 451 4.39 -29.41 -12.64
CA ASP A 451 5.41 -30.46 -12.58
C ASP A 451 5.58 -31.18 -13.93
N ASP A 452 6.65 -31.98 -14.07
CA ASP A 452 6.92 -32.77 -15.28
C ASP A 452 6.05 -34.05 -15.37
N SER A 453 5.24 -34.35 -14.35
CA SER A 453 4.37 -35.54 -14.28
C SER A 453 2.96 -35.28 -14.82
N VAL A 454 2.45 -36.22 -15.62
CA VAL A 454 1.06 -36.24 -16.14
C VAL A 454 0.01 -36.34 -15.02
N ASN A 455 0.41 -36.78 -13.83
CA ASN A 455 -0.47 -36.91 -12.67
C ASN A 455 -0.67 -35.59 -11.88
N ASP A 456 0.06 -34.50 -12.20
CA ASP A 456 -0.17 -33.17 -11.59
C ASP A 456 -1.55 -32.61 -12.02
N PRO A 457 -2.43 -32.19 -11.09
CA PRO A 457 -3.76 -31.64 -11.41
C PRO A 457 -3.79 -30.42 -12.34
N LEU A 458 -2.71 -29.65 -12.46
CA LEU A 458 -2.59 -28.55 -13.44
C LEU A 458 -2.48 -29.05 -14.88
N ASN A 459 -1.94 -30.26 -15.06
CA ASN A 459 -1.75 -30.89 -16.38
C ASN A 459 -3.02 -31.62 -16.86
N TRP A 460 -4.13 -31.57 -16.12
CA TRP A 460 -5.41 -32.14 -16.56
C TRP A 460 -6.05 -31.34 -17.71
N PRO A 461 -6.73 -32.00 -18.67
CA PRO A 461 -7.39 -31.32 -19.78
C PRO A 461 -8.49 -30.38 -19.28
N VAL A 462 -8.66 -29.24 -19.95
CA VAL A 462 -9.51 -28.13 -19.49
C VAL A 462 -10.93 -28.59 -19.20
N TRP A 463 -11.54 -29.42 -20.06
CA TRP A 463 -12.90 -29.94 -19.86
C TRP A 463 -13.07 -30.68 -18.53
N ARG A 464 -12.04 -31.37 -18.03
CA ARG A 464 -12.08 -32.10 -16.76
C ARG A 464 -12.00 -31.15 -15.58
N ARG A 465 -11.17 -30.10 -15.67
CA ARG A 465 -11.04 -29.06 -14.66
C ARG A 465 -12.33 -28.23 -14.57
N ASP A 466 -12.91 -27.90 -15.71
CA ASP A 466 -14.17 -27.14 -15.80
C ASP A 466 -15.39 -27.96 -15.37
N ALA A 467 -15.45 -29.26 -15.68
CA ALA A 467 -16.47 -30.16 -15.14
C ALA A 467 -16.37 -30.30 -13.60
N ALA A 468 -15.15 -30.36 -13.05
CA ALA A 468 -14.92 -30.33 -11.61
C ALA A 468 -15.37 -28.99 -10.98
N LEU A 469 -15.09 -27.86 -11.64
CA LEU A 469 -15.52 -26.53 -11.20
C LEU A 469 -17.05 -26.37 -11.23
N LEU A 470 -17.72 -26.83 -12.28
CA LEU A 470 -19.18 -26.71 -12.42
C LEU A 470 -19.94 -27.65 -11.47
N SER A 471 -19.51 -28.90 -11.33
CA SER A 471 -20.12 -29.85 -10.39
C SER A 471 -19.94 -29.41 -8.93
N LEU A 472 -18.73 -28.97 -8.56
CA LEU A 472 -18.48 -28.38 -7.24
C LEU A 472 -19.26 -27.07 -7.05
N GLY A 473 -19.30 -26.21 -8.07
CA GLY A 473 -20.00 -24.93 -8.04
C GLY A 473 -21.51 -25.07 -7.86
N PHE A 474 -22.14 -26.07 -8.49
CA PHE A 474 -23.56 -26.36 -8.32
C PHE A 474 -23.86 -26.94 -6.91
N TYR A 475 -23.00 -27.82 -6.40
CA TYR A 475 -23.08 -28.24 -5.00
C TYR A 475 -22.93 -27.05 -4.02
N CYS A 476 -22.06 -26.10 -4.33
CA CYS A 476 -21.88 -24.88 -3.54
C CYS A 476 -23.07 -23.91 -3.64
N LEU A 477 -23.75 -23.83 -4.80
CA LEU A 477 -24.99 -23.08 -4.96
C LEU A 477 -26.07 -23.62 -4.02
N MET A 478 -26.28 -24.95 -4.00
CA MET A 478 -27.22 -25.59 -3.08
C MET A 478 -26.85 -25.34 -1.62
N GLY A 479 -25.60 -25.60 -1.22
CA GLY A 479 -25.15 -25.40 0.16
C GLY A 479 -25.21 -23.94 0.62
N GLY A 480 -24.94 -22.97 -0.26
CA GLY A 480 -25.09 -21.55 0.03
C GLY A 480 -26.54 -21.16 0.33
N GLY A 481 -27.49 -21.72 -0.42
CA GLY A 481 -28.93 -21.44 -0.28
C GLY A 481 -29.59 -22.03 0.97
N MET A 482 -28.97 -23.01 1.64
CA MET A 482 -29.57 -23.72 2.78
C MET A 482 -29.76 -22.88 4.06
N THR A 483 -29.08 -21.74 4.16
CA THR A 483 -29.32 -20.76 5.24
C THR A 483 -30.74 -20.19 5.12
N PRO A 484 -31.06 -19.33 4.12
CA PRO A 484 -32.37 -18.69 4.01
C PRO A 484 -33.47 -19.59 3.42
N VAL A 485 -33.25 -20.91 3.30
CA VAL A 485 -34.16 -21.84 2.61
C VAL A 485 -35.59 -21.87 3.17
N LEU A 486 -35.78 -21.64 4.47
CA LEU A 486 -37.10 -21.56 5.11
C LEU A 486 -37.63 -20.12 5.25
N ALA A 487 -36.86 -19.09 4.86
CA ALA A 487 -37.14 -17.70 5.21
C ALA A 487 -38.55 -17.23 4.81
N ALA A 488 -39.03 -17.58 3.62
CA ALA A 488 -40.36 -17.21 3.14
C ALA A 488 -41.53 -18.02 3.74
N GLY A 489 -41.24 -19.04 4.58
CA GLY A 489 -42.22 -19.95 5.18
C GLY A 489 -42.17 -20.04 6.71
N PHE A 490 -41.50 -19.10 7.39
CA PHE A 490 -41.41 -19.10 8.87
C PHE A 490 -42.78 -19.18 9.55
N ASN A 491 -43.78 -18.47 9.02
CA ASN A 491 -45.14 -18.45 9.56
C ASN A 491 -45.83 -19.84 9.45
N GLN A 492 -45.61 -20.57 8.37
CA GLN A 492 -46.21 -21.89 8.15
C GLN A 492 -45.53 -22.98 8.98
N VAL A 493 -44.21 -22.88 9.21
CA VAL A 493 -43.48 -23.75 10.14
C VAL A 493 -43.87 -23.46 11.60
N ALA A 494 -44.14 -22.19 11.92
CA ALA A 494 -44.66 -21.77 13.22
C ALA A 494 -46.05 -22.37 13.50
N GLU A 495 -46.97 -22.24 12.55
CA GLU A 495 -48.30 -22.85 12.56
C GLU A 495 -48.23 -24.39 12.67
N SER A 496 -47.47 -25.05 11.80
CA SER A 496 -47.35 -26.53 11.72
C SER A 496 -46.91 -27.19 13.04
N TYR A 497 -46.16 -26.48 13.89
CA TYR A 497 -45.68 -27.00 15.17
C TYR A 497 -46.23 -26.27 16.41
N GLY A 498 -47.10 -25.28 16.26
CA GLY A 498 -47.62 -24.48 17.37
C GLY A 498 -46.53 -23.70 18.13
N VAL A 499 -45.55 -23.13 17.42
CA VAL A 499 -44.42 -22.37 17.99
C VAL A 499 -44.39 -20.93 17.48
N SER A 500 -43.74 -20.02 18.21
CA SER A 500 -43.56 -18.63 17.74
C SER A 500 -42.60 -18.54 16.56
N THR A 501 -42.76 -17.49 15.74
CA THR A 501 -41.87 -17.12 14.62
C THR A 501 -40.40 -17.03 15.07
N GLN A 502 -40.13 -16.41 16.22
CA GLN A 502 -38.78 -16.34 16.81
C GLN A 502 -38.20 -17.73 17.13
N LYS A 503 -39.02 -18.71 17.57
CA LYS A 503 -38.54 -20.09 17.71
C LYS A 503 -38.12 -20.64 16.35
N VAL A 504 -38.91 -20.42 15.28
CA VAL A 504 -38.53 -20.86 13.92
C VAL A 504 -37.21 -20.24 13.45
N ALA A 505 -36.90 -18.99 13.81
CA ALA A 505 -35.60 -18.36 13.53
C ALA A 505 -34.41 -19.14 14.14
N TYR A 506 -34.59 -19.81 15.29
CA TYR A 506 -33.56 -20.69 15.86
C TYR A 506 -33.19 -21.86 14.93
N THR A 507 -34.07 -22.29 14.01
CA THR A 507 -33.71 -23.31 13.01
C THR A 507 -32.64 -22.84 12.02
N THR A 508 -32.54 -21.52 11.78
CA THR A 508 -31.49 -20.90 10.97
C THR A 508 -30.25 -20.58 11.81
N GLY A 509 -30.43 -20.01 13.01
CA GLY A 509 -29.33 -19.71 13.94
C GLY A 509 -28.56 -20.97 14.41
N LEU A 510 -29.25 -22.07 14.67
CA LEU A 510 -28.60 -23.33 15.06
C LEU A 510 -28.05 -24.12 13.86
N TYR A 511 -28.63 -23.95 12.66
CA TYR A 511 -28.00 -24.37 11.41
C TYR A 511 -26.66 -23.63 11.18
N MET A 512 -26.58 -22.33 11.50
CA MET A 512 -25.32 -21.58 11.50
C MET A 512 -24.30 -22.15 12.49
N LEU A 513 -24.72 -22.42 13.74
CA LEU A 513 -23.85 -23.06 14.73
C LEU A 513 -23.29 -24.40 14.20
N GLY A 514 -24.13 -25.18 13.51
CA GLY A 514 -23.72 -26.37 12.76
C GLY A 514 -22.66 -26.10 11.68
N LEU A 515 -22.87 -25.11 10.80
CA LEU A 515 -21.89 -24.69 9.79
C LEU A 515 -20.55 -24.27 10.41
N GLY A 516 -20.58 -23.55 11.54
CA GLY A 516 -19.41 -23.12 12.29
C GLY A 516 -18.64 -24.30 12.87
N ILE A 517 -19.28 -25.13 13.69
CA ILE A 517 -18.66 -26.33 14.28
C ILE A 517 -18.15 -27.27 13.19
N GLY A 518 -18.91 -27.42 12.10
CA GLY A 518 -18.55 -28.22 10.94
C GLY A 518 -17.27 -27.74 10.27
N SER A 519 -17.06 -26.43 10.05
CA SER A 519 -15.85 -25.94 9.35
C SER A 519 -14.57 -26.25 10.11
N VAL A 520 -14.63 -26.18 11.45
CA VAL A 520 -13.53 -26.51 12.38
C VAL A 520 -13.24 -28.02 12.39
N ILE A 521 -14.23 -28.89 12.15
CA ILE A 521 -14.03 -30.34 12.05
C ILE A 521 -13.55 -30.75 10.65
N MET A 522 -14.20 -30.24 9.60
CA MET A 522 -14.04 -30.68 8.23
C MET A 522 -12.77 -30.15 7.57
N SER A 523 -12.33 -28.92 7.89
CA SER A 523 -11.12 -28.34 7.29
C SER A 523 -9.82 -29.07 7.71
N PRO A 524 -9.55 -29.31 9.01
CA PRO A 524 -8.43 -30.17 9.43
C PRO A 524 -8.48 -31.57 8.82
N THR A 525 -9.69 -32.13 8.74
CA THR A 525 -9.93 -33.45 8.17
C THR A 525 -9.54 -33.50 6.68
N ALA A 526 -9.86 -32.44 5.91
CA ALA A 526 -9.48 -32.32 4.50
C ALA A 526 -7.96 -32.15 4.30
N ILE A 527 -7.29 -31.45 5.21
CA ILE A 527 -5.81 -31.30 5.20
C ILE A 527 -5.11 -32.65 5.49
N LEU A 528 -5.67 -33.46 6.39
CA LEU A 528 -5.06 -34.70 6.86
C LEU A 528 -5.32 -35.89 5.94
N TRP A 529 -6.52 -35.98 5.34
CA TRP A 529 -6.99 -37.16 4.60
C TRP A 529 -7.46 -36.89 3.16
N GLY A 530 -7.34 -35.65 2.67
CA GLY A 530 -7.75 -35.24 1.32
C GLY A 530 -9.13 -34.60 1.27
N LYS A 531 -9.39 -33.80 0.23
CA LYS A 531 -10.63 -33.03 0.06
C LYS A 531 -11.77 -33.92 -0.46
N ARG A 532 -11.49 -34.90 -1.31
CA ARG A 532 -12.50 -35.81 -1.89
C ARG A 532 -13.34 -36.53 -0.84
N PRO A 533 -12.78 -37.22 0.18
CA PRO A 533 -13.61 -37.90 1.18
C PRO A 533 -14.45 -36.93 2.01
N VAL A 534 -13.97 -35.70 2.27
CA VAL A 534 -14.72 -34.69 3.02
C VAL A 534 -15.90 -34.14 2.21
N TYR A 535 -15.73 -33.92 0.90
CA TYR A 535 -16.86 -33.56 0.03
C TYR A 535 -17.90 -34.68 -0.08
N LEU A 536 -17.48 -35.94 -0.28
CA LEU A 536 -18.40 -37.07 -0.39
C LEU A 536 -19.13 -37.36 0.93
N LEU A 537 -18.44 -37.30 2.06
CA LEU A 537 -19.05 -37.43 3.39
C LEU A 537 -20.04 -36.29 3.66
N GLY A 538 -19.64 -35.04 3.42
CA GLY A 538 -20.49 -33.86 3.60
C GLY A 538 -21.77 -33.95 2.77
N ALA A 539 -21.65 -34.26 1.47
CA ALA A 539 -22.80 -34.41 0.59
C ALA A 539 -23.72 -35.57 1.00
N THR A 540 -23.15 -36.71 1.45
CA THR A 540 -23.95 -37.85 1.96
C THR A 540 -24.72 -37.48 3.23
N LEU A 541 -24.05 -36.85 4.19
CA LEU A 541 -24.69 -36.36 5.43
C LEU A 541 -25.72 -35.25 5.16
N PHE A 542 -25.54 -34.46 4.11
CA PHE A 542 -26.48 -33.42 3.69
C PHE A 542 -27.76 -34.04 3.09
N VAL A 543 -27.67 -35.08 2.26
CA VAL A 543 -28.86 -35.84 1.83
C VAL A 543 -29.59 -36.45 3.03
N LEU A 544 -28.88 -37.13 3.93
CA LEU A 544 -29.48 -37.79 5.11
C LEU A 544 -30.17 -36.79 6.04
N SER A 545 -29.53 -35.65 6.32
CA SER A 545 -30.13 -34.60 7.16
C SER A 545 -31.25 -33.84 6.47
N ALA A 546 -31.24 -33.68 5.14
CA ALA A 546 -32.39 -33.16 4.38
C ALA A 546 -33.60 -34.10 4.48
N VAL A 547 -33.42 -35.41 4.33
CA VAL A 547 -34.50 -36.41 4.53
C VAL A 547 -35.01 -36.38 5.98
N TRP A 548 -34.13 -36.20 6.98
CA TRP A 548 -34.54 -36.04 8.38
C TRP A 548 -35.36 -34.75 8.60
N CYS A 549 -34.95 -33.60 8.03
CA CYS A 549 -35.76 -32.38 8.07
C CYS A 549 -37.14 -32.55 7.39
N ALA A 550 -37.23 -33.34 6.32
CA ALA A 550 -38.49 -33.62 5.62
C ALA A 550 -39.42 -34.59 6.37
N LEU A 551 -38.89 -35.34 7.34
CA LEU A 551 -39.60 -36.35 8.12
C LEU A 551 -39.67 -36.00 9.63
N SER A 552 -39.39 -34.76 10.02
CA SER A 552 -39.26 -34.39 11.44
C SER A 552 -40.62 -34.35 12.16
N PRO A 553 -40.89 -35.26 13.12
CA PRO A 553 -42.23 -35.39 13.74
C PRO A 553 -42.52 -34.32 14.81
N ASN A 554 -41.53 -33.49 15.17
CA ASN A 554 -41.67 -32.41 16.13
C ASN A 554 -40.58 -31.35 15.92
N TYR A 555 -40.85 -30.14 16.40
CA TYR A 555 -39.96 -28.99 16.27
C TYR A 555 -38.51 -29.23 16.79
N PRO A 556 -38.28 -29.86 17.97
CA PRO A 556 -36.91 -30.20 18.39
C PRO A 556 -36.16 -31.13 17.42
N SER A 557 -36.85 -32.09 16.81
CA SER A 557 -36.26 -32.98 15.79
C SER A 557 -35.84 -32.19 14.53
N LEU A 558 -36.66 -31.22 14.10
CA LEU A 558 -36.30 -30.32 12.99
C LEU A 558 -35.05 -29.49 13.33
N VAL A 559 -34.97 -28.92 14.54
CA VAL A 559 -33.79 -28.16 15.00
C VAL A 559 -32.52 -29.03 15.01
N VAL A 560 -32.59 -30.25 15.56
CA VAL A 560 -31.44 -31.16 15.61
C VAL A 560 -31.02 -31.58 14.21
N ALA A 561 -31.96 -31.93 13.33
CA ALA A 561 -31.68 -32.24 11.92
C ALA A 561 -31.00 -31.06 11.21
N ARG A 562 -31.43 -29.81 11.47
CA ARG A 562 -30.82 -28.58 10.93
C ARG A 562 -29.41 -28.33 11.47
N ILE A 563 -29.10 -28.65 12.74
CA ILE A 563 -27.71 -28.60 13.26
C ILE A 563 -26.81 -29.59 12.50
N PHE A 564 -27.25 -30.84 12.31
CA PHE A 564 -26.51 -31.84 11.53
C PHE A 564 -26.37 -31.44 10.05
N GLN A 565 -27.40 -30.83 9.46
CA GLN A 565 -27.36 -30.28 8.11
C GLN A 565 -26.31 -29.17 7.98
N GLY A 566 -26.19 -28.28 8.96
CA GLY A 566 -25.13 -27.26 9.00
C GLY A 566 -23.73 -27.88 9.04
N ILE A 567 -23.52 -28.89 9.90
CA ILE A 567 -22.23 -29.61 9.97
C ILE A 567 -21.89 -30.25 8.61
N ALA A 568 -22.87 -30.87 7.95
CA ALA A 568 -22.73 -31.53 6.67
C ALA A 568 -22.41 -30.56 5.50
N VAL A 569 -23.06 -29.39 5.48
CA VAL A 569 -22.86 -28.37 4.43
C VAL A 569 -21.54 -27.61 4.61
N SER A 570 -20.98 -27.54 5.82
CA SER A 570 -19.78 -26.73 6.14
C SER A 570 -18.54 -26.85 5.20
N PRO A 571 -18.25 -27.97 4.50
CA PRO A 571 -17.15 -28.01 3.51
C PRO A 571 -17.36 -27.05 2.33
N VAL A 572 -18.60 -26.70 2.00
CA VAL A 572 -18.99 -25.83 0.87
C VAL A 572 -18.37 -24.44 0.99
N GLU A 573 -18.36 -23.83 2.16
CA GLU A 573 -17.86 -22.45 2.31
C GLU A 573 -16.33 -22.38 2.47
N CYS A 574 -15.67 -23.51 2.79
CA CYS A 574 -14.27 -23.52 3.22
C CYS A 574 -13.30 -24.13 2.20
N LEU A 575 -13.67 -25.24 1.54
CA LEU A 575 -12.73 -26.02 0.71
C LEU A 575 -12.60 -25.56 -0.77
N PRO A 576 -13.65 -25.10 -1.48
CA PRO A 576 -13.55 -24.83 -2.92
C PRO A 576 -12.49 -23.80 -3.32
N SER A 577 -12.28 -22.77 -2.49
CA SER A 577 -11.25 -21.75 -2.72
C SER A 577 -9.82 -22.31 -2.74
N ALA A 578 -9.59 -23.42 -2.03
CA ALA A 578 -8.36 -24.20 -2.06
C ALA A 578 -8.34 -25.20 -3.23
N THR A 579 -9.45 -25.90 -3.50
CA THR A 579 -9.58 -26.84 -4.63
C THR A 579 -9.31 -26.15 -5.97
N ILE A 580 -9.88 -24.96 -6.20
CA ILE A 580 -9.67 -24.13 -7.40
C ILE A 580 -8.21 -23.66 -7.50
N ALA A 581 -7.51 -23.48 -6.37
CA ALA A 581 -6.10 -23.07 -6.33
C ALA A 581 -5.11 -24.16 -6.74
N GLU A 582 -5.51 -25.43 -6.71
CA GLU A 582 -4.64 -26.57 -7.00
C GLU A 582 -4.72 -27.03 -8.46
N ILE A 583 -5.79 -26.66 -9.19
CA ILE A 583 -6.12 -27.11 -10.54
C ILE A 583 -6.04 -26.02 -11.63
N TYR A 584 -6.06 -24.73 -11.27
CA TYR A 584 -5.95 -23.62 -12.24
C TYR A 584 -4.69 -22.77 -12.02
N PHE A 585 -4.14 -22.25 -13.11
CA PHE A 585 -3.01 -21.32 -13.05
C PHE A 585 -3.47 -19.95 -12.52
N LEU A 586 -2.57 -19.18 -11.90
CA LEU A 586 -2.85 -17.91 -11.21
C LEU A 586 -3.57 -16.88 -12.08
N HIS A 587 -3.28 -16.84 -13.39
CA HIS A 587 -3.92 -15.93 -14.33
C HIS A 587 -5.37 -16.36 -14.69
N GLU A 588 -5.65 -17.67 -14.75
CA GLU A 588 -7.02 -18.20 -14.90
C GLU A 588 -7.81 -18.11 -13.59
N ARG A 589 -7.13 -18.29 -12.46
CA ARG A 589 -7.70 -18.53 -11.12
C ARG A 589 -8.66 -17.42 -10.67
N ALA A 590 -8.36 -16.16 -10.96
CA ALA A 590 -9.23 -15.04 -10.57
C ALA A 590 -10.62 -15.14 -11.22
N TYR A 591 -10.67 -15.45 -12.52
CA TYR A 591 -11.92 -15.64 -13.26
C TYR A 591 -12.70 -16.87 -12.76
N ARG A 592 -12.01 -17.99 -12.53
CA ARG A 592 -12.64 -19.23 -12.03
C ARG A 592 -13.14 -19.11 -10.59
N ILE A 593 -12.45 -18.36 -9.73
CA ILE A 593 -12.96 -17.97 -8.40
C ILE A 593 -14.20 -17.08 -8.54
N GLY A 594 -14.23 -16.15 -9.50
CA GLY A 594 -15.40 -15.31 -9.78
C GLY A 594 -16.66 -16.14 -10.10
N ILE A 595 -16.53 -17.18 -10.94
CA ILE A 595 -17.63 -18.11 -11.26
C ILE A 595 -18.11 -18.85 -9.99
N TYR A 596 -17.19 -19.37 -9.18
CA TYR A 596 -17.53 -20.04 -7.91
C TYR A 596 -18.26 -19.10 -6.93
N THR A 597 -17.76 -17.87 -6.75
CA THR A 597 -18.37 -16.87 -5.87
C THR A 597 -19.77 -16.48 -6.37
N LEU A 598 -19.95 -16.34 -7.69
CA LEU A 598 -21.26 -16.09 -8.31
C LEU A 598 -22.24 -17.24 -8.05
N LEU A 599 -21.81 -18.51 -8.14
CA LEU A 599 -22.67 -19.65 -7.84
C LEU A 599 -23.04 -19.73 -6.34
N LEU A 600 -22.09 -19.46 -5.44
CA LEU A 600 -22.31 -19.45 -3.99
C LEU A 600 -23.25 -18.31 -3.53
N LEU A 601 -23.06 -17.09 -4.07
CA LEU A 601 -23.92 -15.93 -3.78
C LEU A 601 -25.26 -16.01 -4.51
N GLY A 602 -25.28 -16.58 -5.72
CA GLY A 602 -26.49 -16.91 -6.45
C GLY A 602 -27.36 -17.88 -5.67
N GLY A 603 -26.78 -18.94 -5.11
CA GLY A 603 -27.46 -19.88 -4.21
C GLY A 603 -28.15 -19.18 -3.03
N LYS A 604 -27.44 -18.27 -2.36
CA LYS A 604 -27.96 -17.52 -1.20
C LYS A 604 -29.20 -16.67 -1.50
N ASN A 605 -29.42 -16.24 -2.75
CA ASN A 605 -30.57 -15.39 -3.11
C ASN A 605 -31.62 -16.12 -3.97
N LEU A 606 -31.22 -17.06 -4.84
CA LEU A 606 -32.13 -17.78 -5.74
C LEU A 606 -32.81 -18.97 -5.06
N VAL A 607 -32.17 -19.63 -4.08
CA VAL A 607 -32.80 -20.76 -3.38
C VAL A 607 -34.02 -20.32 -2.53
N PRO A 608 -34.02 -19.18 -1.81
CA PRO A 608 -35.24 -18.64 -1.17
C PRO A 608 -36.39 -18.37 -2.13
N LEU A 609 -36.11 -17.89 -3.35
CA LEU A 609 -37.12 -17.67 -4.38
C LEU A 609 -37.75 -19.00 -4.83
N VAL A 610 -36.92 -20.04 -5.03
CA VAL A 610 -37.39 -21.38 -5.42
C VAL A 610 -38.12 -22.07 -4.27
N SER A 611 -37.62 -21.98 -3.03
CA SER A 611 -38.28 -22.57 -1.87
C SER A 611 -39.61 -21.89 -1.57
N ALA A 612 -39.71 -20.57 -1.67
CA ALA A 612 -40.98 -19.83 -1.57
C ALA A 612 -42.06 -20.37 -2.53
N ALA A 613 -41.67 -20.68 -3.78
CA ALA A 613 -42.58 -21.24 -4.79
C ALA A 613 -43.00 -22.69 -4.51
N ILE A 614 -42.13 -23.48 -3.86
CA ILE A 614 -42.43 -24.85 -3.38
C ILE A 614 -43.37 -24.78 -2.17
N ILE A 615 -43.00 -23.98 -1.16
CA ILE A 615 -43.73 -23.77 0.09
C ILE A 615 -45.19 -23.39 -0.20
N GLY A 616 -45.41 -22.40 -1.08
CA GLY A 616 -46.74 -21.93 -1.45
C GLY A 616 -47.59 -22.88 -2.33
N ARG A 617 -47.13 -24.11 -2.61
CA ARG A 617 -47.87 -25.11 -3.42
C ARG A 617 -47.87 -26.52 -2.86
N LEU A 618 -46.80 -26.94 -2.17
CA LEU A 618 -46.58 -28.32 -1.73
C LEU A 618 -46.37 -28.44 -0.21
N GLY A 619 -46.21 -27.34 0.52
CA GLY A 619 -45.76 -27.36 1.91
C GLY A 619 -44.25 -27.17 2.06
N TRP A 620 -43.79 -26.96 3.29
CA TRP A 620 -42.40 -26.61 3.59
C TRP A 620 -41.50 -27.85 3.68
N GLU A 621 -42.07 -29.01 3.97
CA GLU A 621 -41.44 -30.33 4.04
C GLU A 621 -40.90 -30.74 2.66
N TRP A 622 -41.65 -30.43 1.60
CA TRP A 622 -41.28 -30.71 0.21
C TRP A 622 -40.05 -29.94 -0.27
N VAL A 623 -39.72 -28.81 0.36
CA VAL A 623 -38.45 -28.12 0.12
C VAL A 623 -37.27 -29.02 0.48
N PHE A 624 -37.35 -29.72 1.61
CA PHE A 624 -36.30 -30.63 2.05
C PHE A 624 -36.24 -31.91 1.21
N TRP A 625 -37.37 -32.44 0.73
CA TRP A 625 -37.38 -33.53 -0.25
C TRP A 625 -36.71 -33.14 -1.58
N ILE A 626 -37.03 -31.97 -2.13
CA ILE A 626 -36.42 -31.47 -3.37
C ILE A 626 -34.92 -31.20 -3.16
N VAL A 627 -34.52 -30.64 -2.02
CA VAL A 627 -33.10 -30.50 -1.65
C VAL A 627 -32.41 -31.87 -1.58
N ALA A 628 -33.02 -32.89 -0.96
CA ALA A 628 -32.44 -34.23 -0.89
C ALA A 628 -32.20 -34.84 -2.29
N ILE A 629 -33.13 -34.65 -3.23
CA ILE A 629 -33.01 -35.12 -4.62
C ILE A 629 -31.88 -34.38 -5.36
N VAL A 630 -31.83 -33.04 -5.26
CA VAL A 630 -30.83 -32.22 -5.97
C VAL A 630 -29.43 -32.37 -5.36
N VAL A 631 -29.31 -32.56 -4.04
CA VAL A 631 -28.04 -32.87 -3.38
C VAL A 631 -27.62 -34.31 -3.66
N GLY A 632 -28.57 -35.23 -3.83
CA GLY A 632 -28.32 -36.59 -4.32
C GLY A 632 -27.69 -36.61 -5.72
N SER A 633 -28.20 -35.80 -6.66
CA SER A 633 -27.57 -35.67 -7.98
C SER A 633 -26.21 -34.94 -7.90
N CYS A 634 -26.06 -33.94 -7.03
CA CYS A 634 -24.75 -33.34 -6.72
C CYS A 634 -23.73 -34.40 -6.23
N LEU A 635 -24.13 -35.31 -5.32
CA LEU A 635 -23.25 -36.36 -4.79
C LEU A 635 -22.74 -37.29 -5.91
N VAL A 636 -23.61 -37.66 -6.86
CA VAL A 636 -23.23 -38.43 -8.06
C VAL A 636 -22.23 -37.63 -8.93
N LEU A 637 -22.50 -36.35 -9.19
CA LEU A 637 -21.59 -35.50 -9.97
C LEU A 637 -20.23 -35.34 -9.29
N LEU A 638 -20.19 -35.09 -7.98
CA LEU A 638 -18.94 -34.98 -7.20
C LEU A 638 -18.13 -36.30 -7.26
N PHE A 639 -18.79 -37.45 -7.18
CA PHE A 639 -18.13 -38.76 -7.23
C PHE A 639 -17.37 -38.98 -8.54
N PHE A 640 -17.97 -38.63 -9.69
CA PHE A 640 -17.35 -38.80 -11.01
C PHE A 640 -16.41 -37.67 -11.40
N PHE A 641 -16.76 -36.41 -11.13
CA PHE A 641 -16.06 -35.23 -11.67
C PHE A 641 -15.06 -34.57 -10.71
N VAL A 642 -15.12 -34.81 -9.39
CA VAL A 642 -14.20 -34.20 -8.40
C VAL A 642 -13.20 -35.24 -7.84
N PRO A 643 -12.09 -35.51 -8.55
CA PRO A 643 -10.97 -36.30 -8.01
C PRO A 643 -10.26 -35.56 -6.85
N GLU A 644 -9.35 -36.24 -6.16
CA GLU A 644 -8.47 -35.58 -5.19
C GLU A 644 -7.48 -34.62 -5.89
N THR A 645 -7.36 -33.39 -5.40
CA THR A 645 -6.59 -32.30 -6.03
C THR A 645 -5.28 -31.96 -5.33
N PHE A 646 -5.00 -32.53 -4.16
CA PHE A 646 -3.78 -32.22 -3.42
C PHE A 646 -2.50 -32.63 -4.18
N TRP A 647 -1.61 -31.67 -4.42
CA TRP A 647 -0.29 -31.91 -5.02
C TRP A 647 0.77 -30.91 -4.52
N ASP A 648 1.71 -31.41 -3.71
CA ASP A 648 2.90 -30.69 -3.24
C ASP A 648 3.89 -30.40 -4.39
N ARG A 649 4.20 -29.10 -4.57
CA ARG A 649 5.08 -28.54 -5.60
C ARG A 649 6.35 -27.91 -5.01
N THR A 650 6.78 -28.33 -3.81
CA THR A 650 8.06 -27.91 -3.20
C THR A 650 9.23 -28.06 -4.18
N PRO A 651 10.02 -27.00 -4.42
CA PRO A 651 11.26 -27.12 -5.20
C PRO A 651 12.23 -28.09 -4.52
N ARG A 652 12.94 -28.89 -5.32
CA ARG A 652 13.95 -29.83 -4.82
C ARG A 652 15.22 -29.76 -5.65
N PRO A 653 16.40 -30.02 -5.05
CA PRO A 653 17.58 -30.30 -5.85
C PRO A 653 17.29 -31.52 -6.73
N ARG A 654 17.33 -31.34 -8.06
CA ARG A 654 17.26 -32.47 -9.00
C ARG A 654 18.43 -33.39 -8.68
N ARG A 655 18.15 -34.60 -8.17
CA ARG A 655 19.16 -35.68 -8.18
C ARG A 655 19.63 -35.81 -9.63
N PRO A 656 20.94 -35.74 -9.93
CA PRO A 656 21.41 -35.92 -11.29
C PRO A 656 20.94 -37.28 -11.78
N HIS A 657 20.18 -37.29 -12.88
CA HIS A 657 19.81 -38.54 -13.54
C HIS A 657 21.12 -39.22 -13.94
N LYS A 658 21.42 -40.38 -13.34
CA LYS A 658 22.50 -41.25 -13.81
C LYS A 658 22.10 -41.76 -15.19
N ARG A 659 22.45 -41.00 -16.23
CA ARG A 659 22.57 -41.53 -17.59
C ARG A 659 23.52 -42.74 -17.50
N PRO A 660 23.18 -43.90 -18.09
CA PRO A 660 24.05 -45.07 -18.00
C PRO A 660 25.43 -44.73 -18.59
N HIS A 661 26.47 -44.99 -17.81
CA HIS A 661 27.81 -44.39 -17.96
C HIS A 661 28.58 -44.82 -19.22
N VAL A 662 27.98 -45.67 -20.04
CA VAL A 662 28.58 -46.37 -21.19
C VAL A 662 28.77 -45.45 -22.40
N ILE A 663 27.88 -44.46 -22.59
CA ILE A 663 27.85 -43.67 -23.84
C ILE A 663 28.80 -42.46 -23.81
N GLN A 664 29.17 -41.93 -22.63
CA GLN A 664 30.13 -40.82 -22.55
C GLN A 664 31.58 -41.25 -22.76
N SER A 665 31.96 -42.44 -22.29
CA SER A 665 33.34 -42.93 -22.34
C SER A 665 33.88 -43.23 -23.75
N VAL A 666 33.02 -43.28 -24.77
CA VAL A 666 33.45 -43.39 -26.18
C VAL A 666 33.77 -42.00 -26.75
N THR A 667 32.94 -41.01 -26.46
CA THR A 667 33.06 -39.64 -27.00
C THR A 667 34.23 -38.85 -26.41
N GLU A 668 34.59 -39.11 -25.15
CA GLU A 668 35.76 -38.50 -24.50
C GLU A 668 37.09 -39.16 -24.89
N LEU A 669 37.08 -40.42 -25.35
CA LEU A 669 38.30 -41.14 -25.75
C LEU A 669 38.82 -40.70 -27.13
N MET A 670 37.93 -40.23 -28.02
CA MET A 670 38.30 -39.78 -29.37
C MET A 670 38.73 -38.32 -29.47
N SER A 671 38.50 -37.49 -28.44
CA SER A 671 38.71 -36.04 -28.52
C SER A 671 40.03 -35.52 -27.94
N HIS A 672 40.80 -36.34 -27.22
CA HIS A 672 42.08 -35.92 -26.62
C HIS A 672 43.24 -36.90 -26.89
N GLY A 673 43.66 -36.95 -28.15
CA GLY A 673 44.96 -37.49 -28.57
C GLY A 673 45.93 -36.38 -28.99
N LEU A 674 47.12 -36.34 -28.38
CA LEU A 674 48.33 -35.54 -28.72
C LEU A 674 48.42 -34.06 -28.24
N ARG A 675 49.39 -33.83 -27.35
CA ARG A 675 50.12 -32.55 -27.04
C ARG A 675 49.33 -31.44 -26.30
N GLY A 676 49.97 -30.52 -25.56
CA GLY A 676 51.42 -30.35 -25.37
C GLY A 676 51.96 -29.31 -24.35
N ARG A 677 51.15 -28.75 -23.44
CA ARG A 677 51.52 -27.75 -22.38
C ARG A 677 51.81 -26.28 -22.84
N PRO A 678 51.85 -25.28 -21.90
CA PRO A 678 51.59 -23.84 -22.12
C PRO A 678 52.82 -22.95 -21.71
N PRO A 679 52.75 -21.65 -21.25
CA PRO A 679 51.63 -20.68 -21.07
C PRO A 679 51.86 -19.18 -21.43
N HIS A 680 50.78 -18.37 -21.26
CA HIS A 680 50.68 -16.89 -21.33
C HIS A 680 50.84 -16.24 -22.73
N GLN A 681 50.28 -15.06 -23.03
CA GLN A 681 49.53 -14.08 -22.22
C GLN A 681 48.24 -13.57 -22.94
N ARG A 682 47.46 -12.67 -22.32
CA ARG A 682 46.20 -12.11 -22.87
C ARG A 682 46.45 -10.90 -23.80
N LEU A 683 45.63 -10.75 -24.84
CA LEU A 683 44.80 -9.54 -25.10
C LEU A 683 43.75 -9.87 -26.20
N ALA A 684 43.02 -8.88 -26.74
CA ALA A 684 41.65 -9.06 -27.24
C ALA A 684 41.37 -8.62 -28.70
N ASP A 685 40.20 -9.04 -29.20
CA ASP A 685 39.30 -8.46 -30.22
C ASP A 685 39.73 -8.26 -31.70
N ALA A 686 39.19 -9.13 -32.56
CA ALA A 686 38.75 -8.90 -33.96
C ALA A 686 37.72 -10.04 -34.29
N VAL A 687 36.54 -9.87 -34.89
CA VAL A 687 36.10 -9.15 -36.11
C VAL A 687 36.71 -9.75 -37.39
N VAL A 688 35.88 -10.49 -38.15
CA VAL A 688 36.18 -11.06 -39.48
C VAL A 688 34.86 -11.13 -40.29
N GLU A 689 34.70 -10.22 -41.25
CA GLU A 689 34.02 -10.48 -42.54
C GLU A 689 35.06 -11.22 -43.46
N ASP A 690 34.77 -11.81 -44.62
CA ASP A 690 33.78 -11.48 -45.66
C ASP A 690 33.62 -12.66 -46.68
N ASP A 691 33.14 -12.35 -47.90
CA ASP A 691 33.25 -13.06 -49.19
C ASP A 691 32.26 -14.20 -49.54
N ALA A 692 31.73 -14.34 -50.77
CA ALA A 692 31.52 -13.38 -51.87
C ALA A 692 30.51 -13.89 -52.94
N VAL A 693 29.59 -13.01 -53.37
CA VAL A 693 29.00 -12.79 -54.73
C VAL A 693 28.65 -13.98 -55.70
N SER A 694 27.34 -14.19 -55.95
CA SER A 694 26.55 -14.37 -57.23
C SER A 694 27.08 -15.18 -58.47
N PRO A 695 26.26 -15.53 -59.51
CA PRO A 695 24.82 -15.29 -59.80
C PRO A 695 23.98 -16.56 -60.16
N ALA A 696 22.72 -16.39 -60.60
CA ALA A 696 21.74 -17.46 -60.90
C ALA A 696 21.57 -17.81 -62.41
N PRO A 697 21.00 -19.00 -62.79
CA PRO A 697 19.71 -18.97 -63.52
C PRO A 697 18.76 -20.21 -63.43
N ARG A 698 17.43 -19.92 -63.37
CA ARG A 698 16.24 -20.56 -64.01
C ARG A 698 15.97 -22.11 -64.05
N LYS A 699 14.67 -22.46 -63.89
CA LYS A 699 13.91 -23.72 -64.23
C LYS A 699 14.09 -24.92 -63.26
N SER A 700 13.13 -25.85 -63.02
CA SER A 700 11.75 -26.06 -63.56
C SER A 700 10.75 -26.73 -62.58
N ARG A 701 9.53 -26.16 -62.50
CA ARG A 701 8.18 -26.72 -62.17
C ARG A 701 7.99 -28.25 -62.00
N LYS A 702 7.32 -28.64 -60.89
CA LYS A 702 6.08 -29.48 -60.77
C LYS A 702 5.57 -29.42 -59.30
N LEU A 703 4.38 -28.93 -58.96
CA LEU A 703 2.99 -29.42 -59.15
C LEU A 703 2.50 -30.48 -58.13
N ALA A 704 1.79 -30.01 -57.11
CA ALA A 704 0.67 -30.68 -56.42
C ALA A 704 -0.21 -29.57 -55.79
N HIS A 705 -1.55 -29.68 -55.85
CA HIS A 705 -2.46 -28.54 -55.60
C HIS A 705 -3.88 -28.96 -55.18
N VAL A 706 -4.33 -28.44 -54.03
CA VAL A 706 -5.73 -28.23 -53.57
C VAL A 706 -5.61 -27.04 -52.59
N GLY A 707 -6.41 -25.97 -52.55
CA GLY A 707 -7.79 -25.74 -53.02
C GLY A 707 -8.75 -25.97 -51.85
N PHE A 708 -9.59 -25.06 -51.36
CA PHE A 708 -10.01 -23.68 -51.74
C PHE A 708 -10.38 -22.93 -50.40
N VAL A 709 -10.82 -21.67 -50.25
CA VAL A 709 -11.18 -20.45 -51.03
C VAL A 709 -11.29 -19.31 -49.97
N GLU A 710 -11.35 -17.98 -50.19
CA GLU A 710 -10.80 -16.99 -51.15
C GLU A 710 -11.34 -15.59 -50.70
N ASN A 711 -11.12 -14.52 -51.48
CA ASN A 711 -11.49 -13.11 -51.23
C ASN A 711 -10.68 -12.45 -50.08
N GLU A 712 -9.74 -11.53 -50.30
CA GLU A 712 -9.70 -10.30 -51.13
C GLU A 712 -10.56 -9.15 -50.60
N ASP A 713 -9.90 -8.03 -50.32
CA ASP A 713 -10.26 -6.70 -50.83
C ASP A 713 -8.99 -5.81 -50.81
N GLU A 714 -8.89 -4.84 -51.72
CA GLU A 714 -7.63 -4.15 -52.05
C GLU A 714 -7.49 -2.70 -51.50
N HIS A 715 -6.37 -2.05 -51.87
CA HIS A 715 -6.26 -0.61 -52.18
C HIS A 715 -6.20 0.37 -50.95
N LYS A 716 -5.62 1.60 -51.04
CA LYS A 716 -5.02 2.36 -52.17
C LYS A 716 -4.00 3.44 -51.74
N HIS A 717 -3.19 3.88 -52.71
CA HIS A 717 -2.46 5.16 -52.90
C HIS A 717 -1.56 5.80 -51.82
N GLN A 718 -0.31 6.00 -52.26
CA GLN A 718 0.63 7.07 -51.91
C GLN A 718 0.43 8.29 -52.85
N TYR A 719 0.64 9.50 -52.32
CA TYR A 719 1.16 10.74 -52.96
C TYR A 719 1.70 11.60 -51.78
N ASP A 720 2.93 12.13 -51.77
CA ASP A 720 3.51 13.27 -52.54
C ASP A 720 2.93 14.64 -52.10
N GLU A 721 3.66 15.77 -52.08
CA GLU A 721 4.98 16.09 -52.69
C GLU A 721 5.66 17.34 -52.03
N LYS A 722 7.00 17.48 -52.15
CA LYS A 722 7.79 18.75 -52.42
C LYS A 722 7.69 20.00 -51.50
N GLU A 723 8.60 21.01 -51.53
CA GLU A 723 10.00 21.18 -52.00
C GLU A 723 10.62 22.47 -51.42
N ARG A 724 11.97 22.53 -51.33
CA ARG A 724 12.91 23.66 -51.64
C ARG A 724 14.25 23.42 -50.90
N ARG A 725 15.38 23.20 -51.60
CA ARG A 725 16.24 24.12 -52.39
C ARG A 725 17.16 25.00 -51.51
N SER A 726 18.45 25.21 -51.85
CA SER A 726 19.39 24.48 -52.73
C SER A 726 20.80 25.13 -52.66
N GLU A 727 21.83 24.44 -53.18
CA GLU A 727 23.07 25.01 -53.80
C GLU A 727 24.07 25.78 -52.89
N ASP A 728 25.41 25.74 -53.10
CA ASP A 728 26.23 24.89 -53.99
C ASP A 728 27.73 24.80 -53.55
N ARG A 729 28.41 23.71 -53.95
CA ARG A 729 29.81 23.56 -54.51
C ARG A 729 31.06 24.25 -53.91
N ASP A 730 32.31 23.83 -54.19
CA ASP A 730 32.95 22.73 -54.98
C ASP A 730 34.34 22.38 -54.32
N GLN A 731 34.82 21.12 -54.23
CA GLN A 731 35.76 20.40 -55.15
C GLN A 731 37.25 20.88 -55.06
N ILE A 732 38.30 20.05 -54.83
CA ILE A 732 39.08 19.25 -55.84
C ILE A 732 40.29 18.46 -55.20
N VAL A 733 40.57 17.22 -55.67
CA VAL A 733 41.86 16.44 -55.79
C VAL A 733 42.83 16.11 -54.59
N ALA A 734 42.82 14.81 -54.21
CA ALA A 734 43.88 13.75 -54.21
C ALA A 734 45.31 13.82 -53.56
N CYS A 735 45.84 12.60 -53.39
CA CYS A 735 47.26 12.12 -53.31
C CYS A 735 48.00 11.92 -51.97
N GLU A 736 48.89 10.92 -52.03
CA GLU A 736 49.55 10.11 -50.99
C GLU A 736 50.75 10.76 -50.24
N ALA A 737 51.19 10.10 -49.16
CA ALA A 737 52.60 9.71 -48.86
C ALA A 737 53.20 10.07 -47.46
N ALA A 738 53.83 9.05 -46.86
CA ALA A 738 55.06 9.03 -46.04
C ALA A 738 55.38 10.10 -44.95
N ALA A 739 55.23 9.69 -43.68
CA ALA A 739 56.31 9.42 -42.69
C ALA A 739 57.38 10.47 -42.26
N VAL A 740 57.97 10.17 -41.08
CA VAL A 740 59.23 10.68 -40.45
C VAL A 740 59.10 11.76 -39.35
N ASP A 741 60.01 11.63 -38.38
CA ASP A 741 60.25 12.29 -37.09
C ASP A 741 60.59 13.82 -37.19
N ASP A 742 60.86 14.62 -36.14
CA ASP A 742 61.30 14.33 -34.76
C ASP A 742 60.96 15.46 -33.74
N HIS A 743 61.44 15.30 -32.50
CA HIS A 743 61.47 16.18 -31.31
C HIS A 743 62.05 17.61 -31.53
N PRO A 744 61.83 18.62 -30.62
CA PRO A 744 62.50 18.63 -29.29
C PRO A 744 61.91 19.47 -28.10
N THR A 745 62.37 19.16 -26.86
CA THR A 745 62.66 20.08 -25.71
C THR A 745 61.50 20.87 -25.01
N ASP A 746 61.51 21.26 -23.71
CA ASP A 746 62.47 21.09 -22.58
C ASP A 746 61.84 21.33 -21.16
N VAL A 747 62.66 21.21 -20.10
CA VAL A 747 62.55 21.73 -18.68
C VAL A 747 61.59 21.06 -17.67
N ALA A 748 62.16 20.20 -16.80
CA ALA A 748 62.30 20.27 -15.30
C ALA A 748 61.14 20.75 -14.35
N PRO A 749 61.18 20.54 -13.00
CA PRO A 749 62.32 20.08 -12.17
C PRO A 749 62.06 19.09 -10.97
N LEU A 750 63.16 18.52 -10.43
CA LEU A 750 63.39 17.93 -9.08
C LEU A 750 62.56 16.67 -8.67
N ALA A 751 63.10 15.48 -8.30
CA ALA A 751 64.33 15.04 -7.58
C ALA A 751 64.33 15.38 -6.07
N VAL A 752 64.60 14.47 -5.11
CA VAL A 752 65.84 13.71 -4.75
C VAL A 752 65.44 12.69 -3.64
N THR A 753 65.95 11.47 -3.35
CA THR A 753 66.86 10.39 -3.88
C THR A 753 66.46 9.08 -3.09
N GLU A 754 67.20 8.03 -2.62
CA GLU A 754 68.55 7.38 -2.65
C GLU A 754 68.40 5.98 -1.93
N GLU A 755 69.39 5.08 -1.83
CA GLU A 755 69.87 4.13 -2.86
C GLU A 755 70.38 2.77 -2.24
N THR A 756 70.50 1.68 -3.04
CA THR A 756 71.34 0.44 -2.84
C THR A 756 71.13 -0.56 -1.66
N ASP A 757 71.70 -1.80 -1.64
CA ASP A 757 71.69 -2.90 -2.65
C ASP A 757 72.16 -4.30 -2.10
N THR A 758 71.78 -5.40 -2.80
CA THR A 758 72.36 -6.78 -2.90
C THR A 758 72.68 -7.74 -1.70
N SER A 759 72.37 -9.04 -1.96
CA SER A 759 73.21 -10.28 -1.74
C SER A 759 72.83 -11.37 -0.67
N LEU A 760 73.48 -12.54 -0.78
CA LEU A 760 73.20 -13.91 -0.23
C LEU A 760 74.44 -14.43 0.59
N PRO A 761 74.51 -15.63 1.24
CA PRO A 761 73.77 -16.91 1.05
C PRO A 761 73.48 -17.76 2.33
N VAL A 762 73.36 -19.10 2.18
CA VAL A 762 72.73 -20.09 3.11
C VAL A 762 73.73 -21.17 3.59
N PRO A 763 73.79 -21.50 4.91
CA PRO A 763 73.41 -22.85 5.37
C PRO A 763 72.78 -22.93 6.81
N ALA A 764 72.67 -24.14 7.36
CA ALA A 764 72.20 -24.52 8.72
C ALA A 764 72.97 -25.79 9.19
N PRO A 765 72.64 -26.55 10.28
CA PRO A 765 71.71 -26.35 11.41
C PRO A 765 72.28 -26.69 12.84
N ALA A 766 71.61 -26.29 13.94
CA ALA A 766 71.78 -26.88 15.29
C ALA A 766 70.66 -26.47 16.29
N VAL A 767 70.68 -27.02 17.51
CA VAL A 767 69.68 -26.83 18.60
C VAL A 767 70.30 -26.11 19.80
N VAL A 768 69.53 -25.29 20.56
CA VAL A 768 69.49 -25.14 22.06
C VAL A 768 69.01 -23.75 22.54
N ARG A 769 67.86 -23.75 23.24
CA ARG A 769 67.46 -23.06 24.51
C ARG A 769 67.94 -21.63 24.92
N GLU A 770 66.93 -20.76 25.15
CA GLU A 770 66.77 -19.67 26.16
C GLU A 770 67.43 -18.25 26.08
N THR A 771 66.53 -17.24 26.22
CA THR A 771 66.67 -15.87 26.82
C THR A 771 67.21 -14.65 26.02
N ALA A 772 66.77 -13.46 26.47
CA ALA A 772 67.18 -12.07 26.15
C ALA A 772 66.56 -11.31 24.94
N SER A 773 65.62 -10.43 25.28
CA SER A 773 64.91 -9.30 24.62
C SER A 773 65.75 -8.06 24.22
N PRO A 774 65.20 -6.94 23.67
CA PRO A 774 64.05 -6.73 22.72
C PRO A 774 64.18 -5.57 21.67
N SER A 775 63.56 -5.72 20.49
CA SER A 775 62.96 -4.66 19.62
C SER A 775 62.16 -5.37 18.51
N VAL A 776 60.89 -5.10 18.19
CA VAL A 776 60.17 -3.88 17.76
C VAL A 776 60.57 -3.41 16.36
N ASP A 777 59.82 -3.84 15.34
CA ASP A 777 59.02 -2.91 14.50
C ASP A 777 57.91 -3.62 13.66
N LEU A 778 57.25 -2.88 12.74
CA LEU A 778 55.86 -3.08 12.28
C LEU A 778 55.53 -4.17 11.21
N GLU A 779 54.22 -4.47 11.21
CA GLU A 779 53.28 -4.98 10.19
C GLU A 779 53.69 -5.00 8.69
N ARG A 780 53.15 -5.85 7.78
CA ARG A 780 51.97 -6.76 7.75
C ARG A 780 52.11 -7.74 6.54
N GLY A 781 51.48 -8.93 6.53
CA GLY A 781 51.36 -9.69 5.27
C GLY A 781 51.21 -11.23 5.28
N ARG A 782 50.41 -11.83 6.18
CA ARG A 782 50.24 -13.31 6.25
C ARG A 782 49.77 -13.96 4.92
N GLN A 783 50.58 -14.87 4.38
CA GLN A 783 50.12 -16.10 3.70
C GLN A 783 50.47 -17.28 4.64
N ALA A 784 49.51 -18.05 5.14
CA ALA A 784 48.72 -19.11 4.48
C ALA A 784 49.25 -20.51 4.89
N GLY A 785 49.02 -20.87 6.17
CA GLY A 785 49.53 -22.10 6.79
C GLY A 785 48.50 -22.80 7.68
N LEU A 786 47.56 -23.51 7.04
CA LEU A 786 46.78 -24.65 7.55
C LEU A 786 46.41 -24.70 9.05
N SER A 787 45.13 -24.42 9.37
CA SER A 787 44.44 -25.08 10.48
C SER A 787 43.25 -25.93 9.99
N ARG A 788 43.41 -27.25 10.15
CA ARG A 788 42.37 -28.29 10.19
C ARG A 788 41.33 -27.87 11.26
N THR A 789 40.03 -27.73 10.99
CA THR A 789 39.12 -28.69 10.32
C THR A 789 38.09 -28.03 9.39
N ARG A 790 37.76 -28.69 8.26
CA ARG A 790 36.55 -28.40 7.46
C ARG A 790 35.73 -29.67 7.31
N SER A 791 34.92 -29.98 8.32
CA SER A 791 34.13 -31.22 8.39
C SER A 791 32.79 -31.03 9.11
N GLU A 792 32.00 -30.04 8.71
CA GLU A 792 30.58 -29.93 9.10
C GLU A 792 29.82 -29.10 8.07
N SER A 793 29.05 -29.78 7.22
CA SER A 793 27.97 -29.28 6.32
C SER A 793 27.53 -30.37 5.32
N LEU A 794 27.45 -31.62 5.81
CA LEU A 794 26.76 -32.73 5.14
C LEU A 794 25.69 -33.28 6.10
N ASP A 795 24.83 -32.39 6.58
CA ASP A 795 23.62 -32.80 7.28
C ASP A 795 22.80 -33.73 6.36
N PRO A 796 22.49 -34.95 6.80
CA PRO A 796 21.64 -35.83 6.01
C PRO A 796 20.26 -35.19 5.88
N VAL A 797 19.71 -35.21 4.67
CA VAL A 797 18.37 -34.68 4.37
C VAL A 797 17.37 -35.24 5.38
N GLY A 798 16.82 -34.36 6.22
CA GLY A 798 15.86 -34.73 7.27
C GLY A 798 14.67 -35.50 6.68
N PRO A 799 14.05 -36.41 7.45
CA PRO A 799 13.05 -37.35 6.94
C PRO A 799 11.92 -36.62 6.20
N LEU A 800 11.76 -36.94 4.91
CA LEU A 800 10.81 -36.29 4.01
C LEU A 800 9.40 -36.27 4.61
N LEU A 801 8.77 -35.10 4.60
CA LEU A 801 7.43 -34.90 5.17
C LEU A 801 6.44 -35.88 4.54
N PRO A 802 5.50 -36.49 5.30
CA PRO A 802 4.58 -37.50 4.74
C PRO A 802 3.79 -37.05 3.51
N ALA A 803 3.44 -35.76 3.42
CA ALA A 803 2.80 -35.17 2.23
C ALA A 803 3.69 -35.20 0.98
N GLN A 804 5.01 -35.04 1.13
CA GLN A 804 5.99 -35.23 0.05
C GLN A 804 6.05 -36.71 -0.38
N GLN A 805 5.88 -37.65 0.56
CA GLN A 805 5.89 -39.08 0.25
C GLN A 805 4.65 -39.49 -0.57
N TYR A 806 3.48 -38.90 -0.30
CA TYR A 806 2.26 -39.10 -1.09
C TYR A 806 2.46 -38.68 -2.54
N THR A 807 2.95 -37.46 -2.80
CA THR A 807 3.18 -36.99 -4.18
C THR A 807 4.31 -37.74 -4.88
N ASN A 808 5.39 -38.14 -4.19
CA ASN A 808 6.46 -38.94 -4.81
C ASN A 808 5.90 -40.24 -5.42
N ARG A 809 5.06 -40.96 -4.67
CA ARG A 809 4.40 -42.21 -5.10
C ARG A 809 3.41 -42.04 -6.26
N LEU A 810 3.10 -40.82 -6.69
CA LEU A 810 2.27 -40.49 -7.86
C LEU A 810 3.09 -39.85 -8.99
N ARG A 811 4.13 -39.07 -8.66
CA ARG A 811 5.03 -38.40 -9.60
C ARG A 811 5.86 -39.39 -10.41
N GLU A 812 6.31 -40.47 -9.76
CA GLU A 812 7.12 -41.55 -10.35
C GLU A 812 6.29 -42.61 -11.09
N LYS A 813 4.95 -42.49 -11.10
CA LYS A 813 4.06 -43.43 -11.81
C LYS A 813 3.67 -42.92 -13.20
N PRO A 814 3.36 -43.82 -14.14
CA PRO A 814 2.65 -43.47 -15.36
C PRO A 814 1.26 -42.87 -15.04
N GLN A 815 0.59 -42.34 -16.06
CA GLN A 815 -0.76 -41.77 -15.94
C GLN A 815 -1.72 -42.77 -15.28
N VAL A 816 -2.28 -42.41 -14.12
CA VAL A 816 -3.17 -43.32 -13.39
C VAL A 816 -4.56 -43.41 -14.07
N PRO A 817 -5.17 -44.61 -14.16
CA PRO A 817 -6.43 -44.80 -14.88
C PRO A 817 -7.61 -44.12 -14.17
N PHE A 818 -8.68 -43.82 -14.90
CA PHE A 818 -9.87 -43.14 -14.36
C PHE A 818 -10.47 -43.87 -13.15
N THR A 819 -10.44 -45.20 -13.14
CA THR A 819 -10.88 -46.02 -11.98
C THR A 819 -10.06 -45.78 -10.71
N HIS A 820 -8.79 -45.37 -10.80
CA HIS A 820 -8.03 -44.93 -9.63
C HIS A 820 -8.52 -43.57 -9.10
N TYR A 821 -8.95 -42.67 -9.99
CA TYR A 821 -9.54 -41.39 -9.61
C TYR A 821 -10.96 -41.51 -9.02
N LEU A 822 -11.64 -42.66 -9.20
CA LEU A 822 -12.94 -42.93 -8.57
C LEU A 822 -12.85 -43.39 -7.11
N ARG A 823 -11.67 -43.76 -6.61
CA ARG A 823 -11.48 -44.20 -5.21
C ARG A 823 -11.95 -43.11 -4.24
N PRO A 824 -12.87 -43.38 -3.29
CA PRO A 824 -13.32 -42.37 -2.31
C PRO A 824 -12.21 -41.85 -1.41
N TRP A 825 -11.15 -42.64 -1.22
CA TRP A 825 -10.08 -42.41 -0.25
C TRP A 825 -8.74 -42.83 -0.84
N ASN A 826 -7.70 -42.00 -0.68
CA ASN A 826 -6.35 -42.25 -1.19
C ASN A 826 -5.28 -42.43 -0.08
N GLY A 827 -5.72 -42.53 1.19
CA GLY A 827 -4.84 -42.63 2.36
C GLY A 827 -4.71 -41.31 3.12
N ARG A 828 -3.94 -41.33 4.20
CA ARG A 828 -3.64 -40.14 5.02
C ARG A 828 -2.46 -39.38 4.38
N ILE A 829 -2.66 -38.09 4.08
CA ILE A 829 -1.72 -37.22 3.37
C ILE A 829 -0.73 -36.57 4.36
N SER A 830 -1.21 -36.08 5.51
CA SER A 830 -0.36 -35.54 6.59
C SER A 830 -0.48 -36.35 7.88
N HIS A 831 0.63 -36.57 8.57
CA HIS A 831 0.66 -37.20 9.90
C HIS A 831 0.64 -36.19 11.06
N ASP A 832 0.39 -34.91 10.80
CA ASP A 832 0.11 -33.91 11.84
C ASP A 832 -1.03 -34.38 12.77
N LYS A 833 -0.97 -34.02 14.06
CA LYS A 833 -2.00 -34.39 15.04
C LYS A 833 -3.28 -33.58 14.78
N TRP A 834 -4.42 -34.25 14.67
CA TRP A 834 -5.70 -33.62 14.26
C TRP A 834 -6.07 -32.39 15.10
N TRP A 835 -5.96 -32.49 16.43
CA TRP A 835 -6.25 -31.38 17.34
C TRP A 835 -5.37 -30.14 17.09
N ARG A 836 -4.13 -30.31 16.60
CA ARG A 836 -3.22 -29.18 16.33
C ARG A 836 -3.71 -28.36 15.15
N VAL A 837 -4.17 -29.04 14.10
CA VAL A 837 -4.72 -28.40 12.91
C VAL A 837 -6.10 -27.79 13.21
N ALA A 838 -6.90 -28.41 14.09
CA ALA A 838 -8.19 -27.87 14.53
C ALA A 838 -8.09 -26.61 15.42
N VAL A 839 -7.02 -26.45 16.21
CA VAL A 839 -6.82 -25.27 17.08
C VAL A 839 -6.26 -24.06 16.32
N ARG A 840 -5.56 -24.26 15.18
CA ARG A 840 -4.93 -23.19 14.39
C ARG A 840 -5.86 -22.02 14.00
N PRO A 841 -7.08 -22.23 13.48
CA PRO A 841 -8.00 -21.15 13.18
C PRO A 841 -8.33 -20.24 14.38
N PHE A 842 -8.28 -20.76 15.61
CA PHE A 842 -8.54 -19.96 16.81
C PHE A 842 -7.33 -19.13 17.25
N ILE A 843 -6.10 -19.62 17.04
CA ILE A 843 -4.87 -18.84 17.30
C ILE A 843 -4.82 -17.60 16.39
N LEU A 844 -5.38 -17.68 15.19
CA LEU A 844 -5.46 -16.56 14.26
C LEU A 844 -6.35 -15.41 14.73
N PHE A 845 -7.22 -15.57 15.74
CA PHE A 845 -7.90 -14.42 16.37
C PHE A 845 -6.95 -13.43 17.04
N ALA A 846 -5.77 -13.89 17.48
CA ALA A 846 -4.74 -13.02 18.05
C ALA A 846 -3.97 -12.20 17.00
N TYR A 847 -4.26 -12.36 15.71
CA TYR A 847 -3.62 -11.64 14.61
C TYR A 847 -4.52 -10.45 14.20
N PRO A 848 -4.15 -9.18 14.46
CA PRO A 848 -5.09 -8.05 14.31
C PRO A 848 -5.71 -7.88 12.92
N ALA A 849 -4.95 -8.13 11.85
CA ALA A 849 -5.47 -8.09 10.48
C ALA A 849 -6.47 -9.22 10.18
N VAL A 850 -6.34 -10.40 10.82
CA VAL A 850 -7.37 -11.45 10.74
C VAL A 850 -8.58 -11.03 11.55
N LEU A 851 -8.40 -10.55 12.79
CA LEU A 851 -9.50 -10.10 13.65
C LEU A 851 -10.37 -9.02 12.98
N TRP A 852 -9.77 -7.98 12.41
CA TRP A 852 -10.49 -6.96 11.63
C TRP A 852 -11.25 -7.59 10.44
N SER A 853 -10.57 -8.44 9.67
CA SER A 853 -11.18 -9.12 8.52
C SER A 853 -12.37 -9.99 8.94
N THR A 854 -12.25 -10.65 10.09
CA THR A 854 -13.30 -11.50 10.63
C THR A 854 -14.50 -10.70 11.11
N VAL A 855 -14.31 -9.55 11.77
CA VAL A 855 -15.41 -8.65 12.14
C VAL A 855 -16.14 -8.13 10.91
N VAL A 856 -15.41 -7.52 9.95
CA VAL A 856 -16.04 -6.93 8.76
C VAL A 856 -16.68 -7.99 7.85
N TYR A 857 -16.08 -9.18 7.73
CA TYR A 857 -16.70 -10.32 7.03
C TYR A 857 -17.97 -10.82 7.73
N SER A 858 -17.94 -10.94 9.07
CA SER A 858 -19.07 -11.41 9.87
C SER A 858 -20.27 -10.49 9.76
N LEU A 859 -20.06 -9.17 9.85
CA LEU A 859 -21.10 -8.16 9.67
C LEU A 859 -21.63 -8.16 8.22
N SER A 860 -20.71 -8.15 7.23
CA SER A 860 -21.08 -8.12 5.82
C SER A 860 -21.97 -9.30 5.41
N VAL A 861 -21.69 -10.52 5.86
CA VAL A 861 -22.56 -11.68 5.56
C VAL A 861 -23.74 -11.75 6.55
N GLY A 862 -23.53 -11.34 7.80
CA GLY A 862 -24.51 -11.35 8.88
C GLY A 862 -25.75 -10.50 8.63
N TRP A 863 -25.60 -9.30 8.07
CA TRP A 863 -26.75 -8.44 7.79
C TRP A 863 -27.71 -9.02 6.75
N LEU A 864 -27.22 -9.76 5.76
CA LEU A 864 -28.08 -10.48 4.80
C LEU A 864 -28.82 -11.66 5.44
N ILE A 865 -28.24 -12.28 6.47
CA ILE A 865 -28.88 -13.35 7.26
C ILE A 865 -30.00 -12.76 8.11
N VAL A 866 -29.70 -11.70 8.86
CA VAL A 866 -30.67 -10.93 9.65
C VAL A 866 -31.86 -10.48 8.80
N LEU A 867 -31.61 -9.87 7.64
CA LEU A 867 -32.67 -9.48 6.71
C LEU A 867 -33.49 -10.68 6.24
N SER A 868 -32.84 -11.81 5.94
CA SER A 868 -33.56 -13.02 5.50
C SER A 868 -34.50 -13.55 6.58
N GLU A 869 -34.12 -13.49 7.85
CA GLU A 869 -34.96 -13.89 8.99
C GLU A 869 -36.10 -12.88 9.25
N SER A 870 -35.84 -11.57 9.07
CA SER A 870 -36.87 -10.52 9.21
C SER A 870 -37.90 -10.51 8.08
N VAL A 871 -37.57 -10.98 6.87
CA VAL A 871 -38.38 -10.76 5.66
C VAL A 871 -39.79 -11.35 5.72
N ALA A 872 -40.02 -12.51 6.34
CA ALA A 872 -41.38 -13.03 6.51
C ALA A 872 -42.22 -12.14 7.43
N HIS A 873 -41.68 -11.74 8.59
CA HIS A 873 -42.36 -10.87 9.54
C HIS A 873 -42.68 -9.50 8.90
N LEU A 874 -41.71 -8.88 8.22
CA LEU A 874 -41.84 -7.53 7.64
C LEU A 874 -42.75 -7.44 6.41
N TYR A 875 -42.93 -8.52 5.63
CA TYR A 875 -43.74 -8.48 4.40
C TYR A 875 -45.03 -9.31 4.46
N GLN A 876 -45.09 -10.37 5.27
CA GLN A 876 -46.30 -11.22 5.39
C GLN A 876 -47.20 -10.83 6.56
N GLY A 877 -46.74 -9.97 7.48
CA GLY A 877 -47.58 -9.47 8.58
C GLY A 877 -48.83 -8.77 8.05
N GLU A 878 -49.99 -9.03 8.69
CA GLU A 878 -51.30 -8.51 8.28
C GLU A 878 -51.33 -6.98 8.30
N ASP A 879 -50.71 -6.36 9.31
CA ASP A 879 -50.54 -4.91 9.44
C ASP A 879 -49.49 -4.31 8.48
N ALA A 880 -48.72 -5.11 7.74
CA ALA A 880 -47.59 -4.66 6.93
C ALA A 880 -47.92 -4.57 5.43
N TYR A 881 -47.47 -5.54 4.64
CA TYR A 881 -47.70 -5.59 3.19
C TYR A 881 -48.61 -6.75 2.76
N ASN A 882 -48.93 -7.68 3.66
CA ASN A 882 -49.76 -8.88 3.41
C ASN A 882 -49.35 -9.64 2.12
N PHE A 883 -48.04 -9.91 1.96
CA PHE A 883 -47.52 -10.65 0.82
C PHE A 883 -47.68 -12.16 1.01
N THR A 884 -48.04 -12.86 -0.07
CA THR A 884 -47.94 -14.32 -0.14
C THR A 884 -46.48 -14.79 -0.02
N PRO A 885 -46.22 -16.06 0.35
CA PRO A 885 -44.87 -16.64 0.34
C PRO A 885 -44.14 -16.45 -0.99
N LEU A 886 -44.84 -16.60 -2.13
CA LEU A 886 -44.25 -16.40 -3.45
C LEU A 886 -43.83 -14.95 -3.71
N GLN A 887 -44.65 -13.96 -3.35
CA GLN A 887 -44.28 -12.54 -3.42
C GLN A 887 -43.10 -12.21 -2.50
N THR A 888 -43.08 -12.82 -1.30
CA THR A 888 -41.95 -12.72 -0.36
C THR A 888 -40.66 -13.27 -0.97
N GLY A 889 -40.74 -14.39 -1.71
CA GLY A 889 -39.62 -14.96 -2.46
C GLY A 889 -39.11 -14.06 -3.59
N LEU A 890 -40.00 -13.37 -4.31
CA LEU A 890 -39.64 -12.48 -5.43
C LEU A 890 -38.78 -11.28 -4.98
N ILE A 891 -38.89 -10.84 -3.73
CA ILE A 891 -38.05 -9.75 -3.17
C ILE A 891 -36.56 -10.11 -3.25
N TYR A 892 -36.18 -11.40 -3.13
CA TYR A 892 -34.78 -11.86 -3.18
C TYR A 892 -34.10 -11.67 -4.55
N ILE A 893 -34.84 -11.31 -5.61
CA ILE A 893 -34.26 -10.87 -6.88
C ILE A 893 -33.43 -9.59 -6.69
N SER A 894 -33.83 -8.70 -5.79
CA SER A 894 -33.11 -7.45 -5.51
C SER A 894 -31.71 -7.67 -4.89
N PRO A 895 -31.55 -8.40 -3.76
CA PRO A 895 -30.21 -8.73 -3.24
C PRO A 895 -29.42 -9.67 -4.17
N PHE A 896 -30.04 -10.46 -5.06
CA PHE A 896 -29.31 -11.15 -6.13
C PHE A 896 -28.65 -10.17 -7.12
N VAL A 897 -29.40 -9.21 -7.64
CA VAL A 897 -28.88 -8.17 -8.55
C VAL A 897 -27.83 -7.30 -7.84
N GLY A 898 -28.12 -6.86 -6.62
CA GLY A 898 -27.18 -6.11 -5.78
C GLY A 898 -25.86 -6.85 -5.54
N GLY A 899 -25.92 -8.15 -5.24
CA GLY A 899 -24.74 -8.98 -5.02
C GLY A 899 -23.93 -9.28 -6.30
N LEU A 900 -24.60 -9.43 -7.44
CA LEU A 900 -23.95 -9.56 -8.75
C LEU A 900 -23.19 -8.28 -9.12
N LEU A 901 -23.84 -7.12 -8.99
CA LEU A 901 -23.20 -5.81 -9.19
C LEU A 901 -22.05 -5.59 -8.20
N GLY A 902 -22.27 -5.91 -6.92
CA GLY A 902 -21.26 -5.80 -5.86
C GLY A 902 -20.03 -6.64 -6.14
N THR A 903 -20.20 -7.88 -6.62
CA THR A 903 -19.09 -8.76 -7.01
C THR A 903 -18.30 -8.21 -8.20
N ALA A 904 -19.00 -7.72 -9.23
CA ALA A 904 -18.36 -7.15 -10.43
C ALA A 904 -17.60 -5.83 -10.14
N VAL A 905 -18.16 -4.99 -9.26
CA VAL A 905 -17.56 -3.72 -8.84
C VAL A 905 -16.43 -3.94 -7.85
N ALA A 906 -16.56 -4.86 -6.88
CA ALA A 906 -15.54 -5.15 -5.87
C ALA A 906 -14.16 -5.42 -6.49
N GLY A 907 -14.12 -6.35 -7.46
CA GLY A 907 -12.89 -6.71 -8.16
C GLY A 907 -12.26 -5.52 -8.90
N LYS A 908 -13.04 -4.86 -9.77
CA LYS A 908 -12.52 -3.76 -10.60
C LYS A 908 -12.11 -2.54 -9.79
N VAL A 909 -12.93 -2.08 -8.85
CA VAL A 909 -12.67 -0.86 -8.07
C VAL A 909 -11.55 -1.07 -7.05
N SER A 910 -11.51 -2.22 -6.35
CA SER A 910 -10.39 -2.54 -5.45
C SER A 910 -9.07 -2.57 -6.22
N ASP A 911 -9.04 -3.18 -7.42
CA ASP A 911 -7.83 -3.22 -8.25
C ASP A 911 -7.42 -1.83 -8.77
N ILE A 912 -8.37 -0.98 -9.19
CA ILE A 912 -8.05 0.40 -9.63
C ILE A 912 -7.41 1.20 -8.48
N ILE A 913 -8.03 1.17 -7.30
CA ILE A 913 -7.56 1.87 -6.10
C ILE A 913 -6.18 1.34 -5.65
N VAL A 914 -6.01 0.01 -5.61
CA VAL A 914 -4.74 -0.64 -5.27
C VAL A 914 -3.64 -0.32 -6.28
N ARG A 915 -3.91 -0.37 -7.59
CA ARG A 915 -2.93 -0.04 -8.64
C ARG A 915 -2.53 1.44 -8.58
N TYR A 916 -3.48 2.34 -8.31
CA TYR A 916 -3.24 3.77 -8.14
C TYR A 916 -2.33 4.06 -6.94
N MET A 917 -2.65 3.52 -5.76
CA MET A 917 -1.81 3.67 -4.57
C MET A 917 -0.43 3.00 -4.73
N THR A 918 -0.35 1.82 -5.37
CA THR A 918 0.93 1.14 -5.64
C THR A 918 1.81 1.92 -6.60
N ARG A 919 1.23 2.63 -7.59
CA ARG A 919 1.96 3.58 -8.44
C ARG A 919 2.51 4.76 -7.65
N ARG A 920 1.74 5.33 -6.71
CA ARG A 920 2.20 6.40 -5.82
C ARG A 920 3.26 5.93 -4.80
N ASN A 921 3.16 4.72 -4.25
CA ASN A 921 4.17 4.11 -3.37
C ASN A 921 5.35 3.46 -4.15
N GLY A 922 5.79 4.08 -5.25
CA GLY A 922 7.00 3.67 -5.99
C GLY A 922 7.08 2.17 -6.33
N GLY A 923 5.96 1.58 -6.75
CA GLY A 923 5.84 0.17 -7.12
C GLY A 923 5.69 -0.82 -5.95
N VAL A 924 5.55 -0.36 -4.70
CA VAL A 924 5.34 -1.24 -3.54
C VAL A 924 3.84 -1.42 -3.27
N TYR A 925 3.36 -2.65 -3.38
CA TYR A 925 2.01 -3.02 -2.95
C TYR A 925 2.01 -3.40 -1.46
N GLU A 926 1.19 -2.71 -0.67
CA GLU A 926 0.91 -3.06 0.73
C GLU A 926 -0.57 -3.48 0.88
N PRO A 927 -0.88 -4.60 1.57
CA PRO A 927 -2.26 -5.09 1.73
C PRO A 927 -3.25 -4.05 2.26
N GLU A 928 -2.80 -3.16 3.13
CA GLU A 928 -3.58 -2.08 3.77
C GLU A 928 -4.26 -1.16 2.75
N PHE A 929 -3.75 -1.05 1.52
CA PHE A 929 -4.42 -0.34 0.42
C PHE A 929 -5.84 -0.86 0.11
N ARG A 930 -6.18 -2.10 0.49
CA ARG A 930 -7.55 -2.62 0.37
C ARG A 930 -8.52 -2.00 1.40
N LEU A 931 -8.03 -1.53 2.55
CA LEU A 931 -8.87 -0.98 3.62
C LEU A 931 -9.57 0.32 3.23
N VAL A 932 -9.07 1.04 2.21
CA VAL A 932 -9.74 2.24 1.65
C VAL A 932 -11.13 1.91 1.07
N MET A 933 -11.39 0.65 0.68
CA MET A 933 -12.72 0.19 0.30
C MET A 933 -13.76 0.31 1.44
N ALA A 934 -13.33 0.45 2.71
CA ALA A 934 -14.24 0.62 3.85
C ALA A 934 -15.18 1.83 3.70
N ILE A 935 -14.77 2.87 2.94
CA ILE A 935 -15.58 4.06 2.68
C ILE A 935 -16.84 3.71 1.84
N PRO A 936 -16.74 3.18 0.60
CA PRO A 936 -17.93 2.77 -0.16
C PRO A 936 -18.70 1.61 0.49
N ILE A 937 -18.04 0.71 1.24
CA ILE A 937 -18.73 -0.33 2.03
C ILE A 937 -19.62 0.31 3.10
N GLY A 938 -19.10 1.26 3.88
CA GLY A 938 -19.84 1.96 4.92
C GLY A 938 -21.02 2.75 4.36
N LEU A 939 -20.78 3.56 3.34
CA LEU A 939 -21.83 4.36 2.69
C LEU A 939 -22.97 3.48 2.17
N SER A 940 -22.67 2.42 1.40
CA SER A 940 -23.72 1.55 0.84
C SER A 940 -24.42 0.68 1.90
N THR A 941 -23.67 0.03 2.79
CA THR A 941 -24.26 -0.91 3.76
C THR A 941 -25.03 -0.18 4.86
N THR A 942 -24.47 0.91 5.42
CA THR A 942 -25.12 1.65 6.51
C THR A 942 -26.33 2.44 6.01
N ALA A 943 -26.23 3.15 4.88
CA ALA A 943 -27.40 3.85 4.33
C ALA A 943 -28.49 2.86 3.90
N GLY A 944 -28.11 1.73 3.29
CA GLY A 944 -29.03 0.66 2.94
C GLY A 944 -29.80 0.12 4.16
N LEU A 945 -29.09 -0.26 5.24
CA LEU A 945 -29.72 -0.75 6.48
C LEU A 945 -30.69 0.27 7.07
N MET A 946 -30.22 1.50 7.27
CA MET A 946 -31.01 2.56 7.90
C MET A 946 -32.26 2.92 7.09
N ALA A 947 -32.14 3.00 5.75
CA ALA A 947 -33.25 3.32 4.87
C ALA A 947 -34.24 2.15 4.68
N PHE A 948 -33.75 0.90 4.69
CA PHE A 948 -34.60 -0.30 4.66
C PHE A 948 -35.59 -0.29 5.83
N GLY A 949 -35.09 -0.25 7.08
CA GLY A 949 -35.98 -0.30 8.24
C GLY A 949 -36.85 0.94 8.44
N TRP A 950 -36.43 2.10 7.95
CA TRP A 950 -37.28 3.29 7.96
C TRP A 950 -38.44 3.19 6.96
N SER A 951 -38.17 2.71 5.74
CA SER A 951 -39.20 2.57 4.70
C SER A 951 -40.20 1.44 4.98
N THR A 952 -39.78 0.35 5.64
CA THR A 952 -40.72 -0.67 6.13
C THR A 952 -41.59 -0.17 7.28
N GLU A 953 -41.06 0.64 8.20
CA GLU A 953 -41.83 1.22 9.33
C GLU A 953 -42.88 2.23 8.87
N VAL A 954 -42.50 3.11 7.92
CA VAL A 954 -43.40 4.13 7.34
C VAL A 954 -44.42 3.50 6.37
N LYS A 955 -44.22 2.23 5.98
CA LYS A 955 -45.02 1.50 5.00
C LYS A 955 -44.99 2.18 3.62
N ASP A 956 -43.81 2.65 3.22
CA ASP A 956 -43.56 3.12 1.85
C ASP A 956 -43.88 2.00 0.84
N SER A 957 -44.17 2.35 -0.41
CA SER A 957 -44.41 1.38 -1.48
C SER A 957 -43.32 0.31 -1.50
N TRP A 958 -43.70 -0.98 -1.51
CA TRP A 958 -42.83 -2.17 -1.32
C TRP A 958 -41.55 -2.18 -2.18
N ILE A 959 -41.55 -1.47 -3.30
CA ILE A 959 -40.40 -1.25 -4.19
C ILE A 959 -39.24 -0.57 -3.43
N VAL A 960 -39.53 0.38 -2.54
CA VAL A 960 -38.55 1.18 -1.80
C VAL A 960 -37.68 0.33 -0.87
N PRO A 961 -38.23 -0.41 0.13
CA PRO A 961 -37.41 -1.32 0.95
C PRO A 961 -36.82 -2.47 0.11
N THR A 962 -37.48 -2.92 -0.96
CA THR A 962 -36.91 -3.90 -1.90
C THR A 962 -35.62 -3.38 -2.55
N ILE A 963 -35.58 -2.12 -3.01
CA ILE A 963 -34.36 -1.51 -3.57
C ILE A 963 -33.27 -1.38 -2.51
N PHE A 964 -33.60 -0.98 -1.28
CA PHE A 964 -32.61 -0.88 -0.20
C PHE A 964 -32.02 -2.25 0.19
N PHE A 965 -32.78 -3.34 0.15
CA PHE A 965 -32.23 -4.69 0.32
C PHE A 965 -31.18 -5.04 -0.76
N GLY A 966 -31.39 -4.59 -2.00
CA GLY A 966 -30.40 -4.67 -3.08
C GLY A 966 -29.13 -3.86 -2.78
N LEU A 967 -29.26 -2.63 -2.28
CA LEU A 967 -28.15 -1.77 -1.87
C LEU A 967 -27.34 -2.36 -0.71
N ILE A 968 -28.01 -2.99 0.27
CA ILE A 968 -27.33 -3.71 1.36
C ILE A 968 -26.52 -4.87 0.79
N SER A 969 -27.11 -5.71 -0.08
CA SER A 969 -26.39 -6.83 -0.70
C SER A 969 -25.17 -6.39 -1.51
N PHE A 970 -25.27 -5.27 -2.23
CA PHE A 970 -24.14 -4.63 -2.90
C PHE A 970 -23.02 -4.29 -1.92
N GLY A 971 -23.31 -3.55 -0.84
CA GLY A 971 -22.33 -3.17 0.18
C GLY A 971 -21.72 -4.37 0.93
N CYS A 972 -22.55 -5.36 1.28
CA CYS A 972 -22.15 -6.64 1.87
C CYS A 972 -21.22 -7.46 0.96
N CYS A 973 -21.42 -7.43 -0.36
CA CYS A 973 -20.53 -8.10 -1.32
C CYS A 973 -19.19 -7.35 -1.48
N LEU A 974 -19.18 -6.01 -1.45
CA LEU A 974 -17.94 -5.22 -1.36
C LEU A 974 -17.17 -5.56 -0.07
N GLY A 975 -17.87 -5.60 1.07
CA GLY A 975 -17.30 -5.80 2.41
C GLY A 975 -16.71 -7.19 2.63
N SER A 976 -17.45 -8.23 2.28
CA SER A 976 -16.97 -9.61 2.38
C SER A 976 -15.78 -9.87 1.45
N THR A 977 -15.81 -9.37 0.21
CA THR A 977 -14.70 -9.49 -0.75
C THR A 977 -13.44 -8.76 -0.27
N THR A 978 -13.58 -7.54 0.23
CA THR A 978 -12.47 -6.75 0.80
C THR A 978 -11.84 -7.46 2.00
N SER A 979 -12.67 -7.99 2.91
CA SER A 979 -12.21 -8.71 4.10
C SER A 979 -11.41 -9.97 3.76
N ILE A 980 -11.94 -10.79 2.84
CA ILE A 980 -11.25 -12.01 2.38
C ILE A 980 -9.92 -11.64 1.71
N THR A 981 -9.93 -10.69 0.77
CA THR A 981 -8.73 -10.35 0.01
C THR A 981 -7.66 -9.69 0.88
N PHE A 982 -8.03 -8.81 1.81
CA PHE A 982 -7.09 -8.23 2.77
C PHE A 982 -6.47 -9.27 3.72
N CYS A 983 -7.29 -10.21 4.22
CA CYS A 983 -6.82 -11.29 5.09
C CYS A 983 -5.83 -12.20 4.35
N VAL A 984 -6.20 -12.63 3.14
CA VAL A 984 -5.38 -13.51 2.30
C VAL A 984 -4.09 -12.81 1.85
N ASP A 985 -4.13 -11.55 1.44
CA ASP A 985 -2.92 -10.82 1.04
C ASP A 985 -1.98 -10.52 2.23
N SER A 986 -2.53 -10.28 3.43
CA SER A 986 -1.75 -10.11 4.67
C SER A 986 -1.04 -11.39 5.10
N TYR A 987 -1.72 -12.54 5.03
CA TYR A 987 -1.21 -13.82 5.54
C TYR A 987 -1.36 -14.97 4.53
N ARG A 988 -0.86 -14.79 3.30
CA ARG A 988 -0.94 -15.77 2.19
C ARG A 988 -0.61 -17.21 2.62
N GLN A 989 0.39 -17.37 3.50
CA GLN A 989 0.84 -18.64 4.08
C GLN A 989 -0.19 -19.39 4.95
N TYR A 990 -1.12 -18.67 5.60
CA TYR A 990 -2.17 -19.18 6.48
C TYR A 990 -3.58 -19.00 5.90
N ALA A 991 -3.70 -18.62 4.62
CA ALA A 991 -4.96 -18.22 3.98
C ALA A 991 -6.09 -19.24 4.15
N GLY A 992 -5.81 -20.54 4.05
CA GLY A 992 -6.81 -21.59 4.26
C GLY A 992 -7.31 -21.70 5.70
N GLU A 993 -6.42 -21.54 6.68
CA GLU A 993 -6.77 -21.58 8.11
C GLU A 993 -7.52 -20.30 8.52
N ALA A 994 -7.12 -19.14 8.00
CA ALA A 994 -7.79 -17.87 8.24
C ALA A 994 -9.21 -17.82 7.63
N LEU A 995 -9.45 -18.45 6.48
CA LEU A 995 -10.80 -18.58 5.92
C LEU A 995 -11.73 -19.42 6.82
N VAL A 996 -11.20 -20.41 7.56
CA VAL A 996 -11.98 -21.12 8.59
C VAL A 996 -12.31 -20.18 9.75
N THR A 997 -11.37 -19.36 10.20
CA THR A 997 -11.60 -18.31 11.23
C THR A 997 -12.73 -17.37 10.83
N LEU A 998 -12.68 -16.83 9.60
CA LEU A 998 -13.70 -15.95 9.04
C LEU A 998 -15.08 -16.64 8.98
N ASN A 999 -15.14 -17.87 8.44
CA ASN A 999 -16.39 -18.62 8.30
C ASN A 999 -16.98 -19.03 9.66
N TRP A 1000 -16.16 -19.43 10.62
CA TRP A 1000 -16.61 -19.80 11.96
C TRP A 1000 -17.26 -18.61 12.68
N SER A 1001 -16.63 -17.43 12.68
CA SER A 1001 -17.21 -16.25 13.35
C SER A 1001 -18.48 -15.71 12.70
N LYS A 1002 -18.59 -15.66 11.35
CA LYS A 1002 -19.85 -15.19 10.74
C LYS A 1002 -21.03 -16.08 11.13
N ASN A 1003 -20.77 -17.37 11.34
CA ASN A 1003 -21.78 -18.36 11.69
C ASN A 1003 -22.09 -18.37 13.19
N VAL A 1004 -21.07 -18.32 14.05
CA VAL A 1004 -21.22 -18.47 15.52
C VAL A 1004 -21.41 -17.12 16.23
N PHE A 1005 -20.60 -16.10 15.92
CA PHE A 1005 -20.66 -14.80 16.61
C PHE A 1005 -21.69 -13.84 16.01
N HIS A 1006 -22.07 -13.99 14.74
CA HIS A 1006 -23.08 -13.14 14.12
C HIS A 1006 -24.37 -13.90 13.79
N GLY A 1007 -24.28 -15.02 13.08
CA GLY A 1007 -25.45 -15.83 12.70
C GLY A 1007 -26.28 -16.23 13.92
N LEU A 1008 -25.79 -17.19 14.72
CA LEU A 1008 -26.48 -17.65 15.92
C LEU A 1008 -26.91 -16.50 16.85
N VAL A 1009 -26.00 -15.53 17.13
CA VAL A 1009 -26.25 -14.49 18.13
C VAL A 1009 -27.42 -13.59 17.76
N PHE A 1010 -27.51 -13.11 16.51
CA PHE A 1010 -28.64 -12.25 16.11
C PHE A 1010 -29.93 -13.06 15.91
N SER A 1011 -29.88 -14.27 15.36
CA SER A 1011 -31.06 -15.16 15.26
C SER A 1011 -31.71 -15.43 16.63
N LEU A 1012 -30.96 -15.36 17.73
CA LEU A 1012 -31.47 -15.59 19.08
C LEU A 1012 -32.39 -14.48 19.63
N PHE A 1013 -32.42 -13.28 19.04
CA PHE A 1013 -33.31 -12.19 19.51
C PHE A 1013 -33.92 -11.28 18.43
N ILE A 1014 -33.61 -11.46 17.15
CA ILE A 1014 -33.96 -10.46 16.12
C ILE A 1014 -35.47 -10.26 15.90
N VAL A 1015 -36.31 -11.30 15.92
CA VAL A 1015 -37.75 -11.11 15.70
C VAL A 1015 -38.40 -10.50 16.94
N ASP A 1016 -38.09 -11.00 18.14
CA ASP A 1016 -38.53 -10.41 19.42
C ASP A 1016 -38.14 -8.91 19.53
N TRP A 1017 -36.99 -8.51 18.97
CA TRP A 1017 -36.54 -7.11 18.97
C TRP A 1017 -37.30 -6.24 17.96
N LEU A 1018 -37.70 -6.80 16.82
CA LEU A 1018 -38.59 -6.13 15.86
C LEU A 1018 -39.99 -5.94 16.47
N ASP A 1019 -40.55 -7.00 17.07
CA ASP A 1019 -41.84 -6.95 17.78
C ASP A 1019 -41.83 -5.89 18.91
N ALA A 1020 -40.72 -5.77 19.65
CA ALA A 1020 -40.62 -4.88 20.80
C ALA A 1020 -40.29 -3.41 20.47
N ASN A 1021 -39.59 -3.11 19.36
CA ASN A 1021 -39.04 -1.77 19.10
C ASN A 1021 -39.30 -1.22 17.68
N GLY A 1022 -39.90 -1.99 16.77
CA GLY A 1022 -40.13 -1.58 15.39
C GLY A 1022 -38.89 -1.69 14.49
N ALA A 1023 -39.11 -1.92 13.20
CA ALA A 1023 -38.08 -2.04 12.18
C ALA A 1023 -37.18 -0.80 12.13
N ARG A 1024 -37.74 0.41 12.23
CA ARG A 1024 -36.98 1.65 12.20
C ARG A 1024 -35.93 1.70 13.31
N THR A 1025 -36.29 1.35 14.54
CA THR A 1025 -35.36 1.40 15.69
C THR A 1025 -34.26 0.34 15.55
N VAL A 1026 -34.65 -0.89 15.21
CA VAL A 1026 -33.73 -2.03 15.05
C VAL A 1026 -32.69 -1.74 13.97
N PHE A 1027 -33.12 -1.43 12.74
CA PHE A 1027 -32.20 -1.25 11.61
C PHE A 1027 -31.36 0.04 11.70
N LEU A 1028 -31.83 1.10 12.37
CA LEU A 1028 -30.98 2.24 12.72
C LEU A 1028 -29.84 1.81 13.66
N ALA A 1029 -30.13 0.97 14.66
CA ALA A 1029 -29.09 0.42 15.55
C ALA A 1029 -28.13 -0.51 14.80
N LEU A 1030 -28.60 -1.37 13.89
CA LEU A 1030 -27.74 -2.23 13.05
C LEU A 1030 -26.80 -1.39 12.16
N GLY A 1031 -27.31 -0.33 11.53
CA GLY A 1031 -26.50 0.63 10.77
C GLY A 1031 -25.46 1.34 11.63
N GLY A 1032 -25.80 1.68 12.87
CA GLY A 1032 -24.87 2.24 13.87
C GLY A 1032 -23.74 1.26 14.24
N ILE A 1033 -24.07 -0.01 14.46
CA ILE A 1033 -23.08 -1.08 14.71
C ILE A 1033 -22.16 -1.26 13.49
N GLN A 1034 -22.72 -1.32 12.28
CA GLN A 1034 -21.95 -1.42 11.03
C GLN A 1034 -20.95 -0.28 10.88
N LEU A 1035 -21.38 0.96 11.14
CA LEU A 1035 -20.51 2.14 11.07
C LEU A 1035 -19.42 2.10 12.15
N GLY A 1036 -19.79 1.83 13.41
CA GLY A 1036 -18.87 1.75 14.54
C GLY A 1036 -17.78 0.69 14.35
N CYS A 1037 -18.14 -0.49 13.84
CA CYS A 1037 -17.18 -1.53 13.51
C CYS A 1037 -16.28 -1.18 12.31
N LEU A 1038 -16.80 -0.49 11.29
CA LEU A 1038 -16.00 -0.04 10.15
C LEU A 1038 -14.99 1.06 10.50
N LEU A 1039 -15.23 1.89 11.52
CA LEU A 1039 -14.27 2.90 11.97
C LEU A 1039 -12.94 2.29 12.44
N PHE A 1040 -12.92 1.05 12.92
CA PHE A 1040 -11.67 0.32 13.24
C PHE A 1040 -10.78 0.04 12.02
N SER A 1041 -11.27 0.28 10.80
CA SER A 1041 -10.43 0.27 9.59
C SER A 1041 -9.37 1.39 9.58
N ILE A 1042 -9.64 2.52 10.25
CA ILE A 1042 -8.71 3.66 10.34
C ILE A 1042 -7.43 3.28 11.12
N PRO A 1043 -7.49 2.83 12.40
CA PRO A 1043 -6.29 2.37 13.09
C PRO A 1043 -5.68 1.12 12.44
N MET A 1044 -6.47 0.27 11.77
CA MET A 1044 -5.94 -0.89 11.04
C MET A 1044 -5.16 -0.50 9.78
N TYR A 1045 -5.51 0.61 9.11
CA TYR A 1045 -4.73 1.18 8.01
C TYR A 1045 -3.42 1.80 8.53
N ILE A 1046 -3.52 2.66 9.54
CA ILE A 1046 -2.41 3.41 10.13
C ILE A 1046 -1.36 2.46 10.74
N TYR A 1047 -1.79 1.47 11.54
CA TYR A 1047 -0.88 0.58 12.28
C TYR A 1047 -0.73 -0.82 11.68
N GLY A 1048 -1.40 -1.15 10.58
CA GLY A 1048 -1.50 -2.52 10.04
C GLY A 1048 -0.15 -3.18 9.75
N LYS A 1049 0.78 -2.44 9.13
CA LYS A 1049 2.14 -2.91 8.80
C LYS A 1049 2.95 -3.26 10.06
N ARG A 1050 2.82 -2.47 11.12
CA ARG A 1050 3.40 -2.77 12.45
C ARG A 1050 2.73 -3.95 13.13
N ALA A 1051 1.41 -4.07 13.04
CA ALA A 1051 0.66 -5.20 13.58
C ALA A 1051 1.06 -6.52 12.89
N ARG A 1052 1.22 -6.52 11.56
CA ARG A 1052 1.77 -7.67 10.80
C ARG A 1052 3.15 -8.07 11.34
N MET A 1053 4.09 -7.15 11.47
CA MET A 1053 5.43 -7.44 12.03
C MET A 1053 5.41 -7.93 13.48
N TRP A 1054 4.53 -7.41 14.32
CA TRP A 1054 4.39 -7.87 15.71
C TRP A 1054 4.00 -9.36 15.78
N THR A 1055 3.09 -9.83 14.91
CA THR A 1055 2.71 -11.25 14.89
C THR A 1055 3.87 -12.16 14.49
N VAL A 1056 4.74 -11.71 13.56
CA VAL A 1056 5.96 -12.42 13.15
C VAL A 1056 6.94 -12.53 14.32
N ARG A 1057 7.23 -11.42 15.00
CA ARG A 1057 8.13 -11.40 16.17
C ARG A 1057 7.63 -12.29 17.31
N THR A 1058 6.31 -12.33 17.52
CA THR A 1058 5.70 -13.11 18.60
C THR A 1058 5.65 -14.61 18.29
N ARG A 1059 5.73 -15.02 17.01
CA ARG A 1059 5.76 -16.42 16.52
C ARG A 1059 4.64 -17.31 17.08
N LEU A 1060 3.42 -16.78 17.19
CA LEU A 1060 2.29 -17.48 17.81
C LEU A 1060 1.98 -18.83 17.13
N MET A 1061 1.83 -18.84 15.81
CA MET A 1061 1.58 -20.06 15.01
C MET A 1061 2.73 -21.08 14.96
N GLU A 1062 3.89 -20.77 15.54
CA GLU A 1062 5.04 -21.68 15.65
C GLU A 1062 5.22 -22.22 17.09
N LYS A 1063 4.52 -21.64 18.07
CA LYS A 1063 4.52 -22.06 19.49
C LYS A 1063 3.46 -23.11 19.83
N PHE A 1064 2.45 -23.30 18.98
CA PHE A 1064 1.26 -24.12 19.25
C PHE A 1064 1.02 -25.19 18.19
#